data_AF-R9GP78-F1
#
_entry.id   AF-R9GP78-F1
#
_cell.length_a   1.000
_cell.length_b   1.000
_cell.length_c   1.000
_cell.angle_alpha   90.00
_cell.angle_beta   90.00
_cell.angle_gamma   90.00
#
_symmetry.space_group_name_H-M   'P 1'
#
loop_
_entity.id
_entity.type
_entity.pdbx_description
1 polymer ?
#
loop_
_entity_poly.entity_id
_entity_poly.type
_entity_poly.pdbx_seq_one_letter_code
_entity_poly.pdbx_strand_id
1 'polypeptide(L)'
;MGNGTQASLNKNNTKIKDIDGLLFTHHHLDHNEEFTPIFIQSLLGGNSIIVAGPKPTTTMVDNIFTIYKEDISYRLSKSGRGLSDVKSNFTAKDLTGNTPFYIGDIKITYTPVNHTIETFAYRFDAGNESIVISGDLTYSETLPILANNADYLIMDSGGAIELGSKRNPNANKNITNKQRAHVNLAESSQMAKEANVKNLVLTHFNFTNIDEEATSAEIRKNYSGTIIYGKDLMSLPLKLDRTTNKNLKYSYPIVDTGVKDFYSDTKEISNPSVKDPFYGQDANYNGNQPSYTNNRDAMITDNVTGLIWEQAMGTKMTLEEAILKAKKAKLGGYNDWRVPTIKELYSLIQFTGKVKGATAIKMFIDTNYFNQPLGNSKKGERDIDAQTWSSTEYVGKTMRGDETIFGVNFVDGRIKGYPKYNPKTGADNEMYFRLVRGNSDYGKNNFIDEKDGTVSDYATGLMWQKADDGIGRNWEEALNYAENLKLANYSDWRLPNAKELQSIVDYVRSPQTTNSPAIDPIFESTEIKDPEGNLGQYPFYWTSTTHLDGQNPYASAVYIAFGEAQGKMNGKLMDVHGAGAQRSDPKSGNKNNYPDYFGPQGDVRYVYNYVRCVRDINNIENTKTAQQSGPKTNQIKQNQRKSNNQNEKNTVPSFEKMVENMDTNKDKKISKSEAKGKLKENFDKRDKNKDGYITEDELTRRNP
;
A
#
# COMPACT_ATOMS: atom_id res chain seq x y z
N MET A 1 35.57 1.96 -0.33
CA MET A 1 36.17 1.47 -1.59
C MET A 1 37.03 0.25 -1.27
N GLY A 2 36.39 -0.81 -0.79
CA GLY A 2 37.05 -2.06 -0.38
C GLY A 2 37.28 -3.02 -1.53
N ASN A 3 37.77 -4.22 -1.20
CA ASN A 3 37.91 -5.32 -2.14
C ASN A 3 36.61 -5.56 -2.93
N GLY A 4 36.71 -5.72 -4.25
CA GLY A 4 35.57 -6.03 -5.11
C GLY A 4 34.70 -4.85 -5.51
N THR A 5 35.09 -3.61 -5.18
CA THR A 5 34.38 -2.38 -5.58
C THR A 5 34.29 -2.25 -7.11
N GLN A 6 35.39 -2.42 -7.85
CA GLN A 6 35.43 -2.33 -9.31
C GLN A 6 34.53 -3.40 -9.96
N ALA A 7 34.57 -4.63 -9.45
CA ALA A 7 33.71 -5.70 -9.92
C ALA A 7 32.23 -5.35 -9.70
N SER A 8 31.90 -4.75 -8.56
CA SER A 8 30.53 -4.33 -8.22
C SER A 8 30.05 -3.15 -9.07
N LEU A 9 30.90 -2.14 -9.30
CA LEU A 9 30.61 -1.03 -10.21
C LEU A 9 30.34 -1.52 -11.65
N ASN A 10 31.15 -2.46 -12.13
CA ASN A 10 30.94 -3.09 -13.43
C ASN A 10 29.61 -3.85 -13.51
N LYS A 11 29.25 -4.61 -12.47
CA LYS A 11 27.95 -5.31 -12.39
C LYS A 11 26.77 -4.33 -12.37
N ASN A 12 26.97 -3.13 -11.83
CA ASN A 12 25.98 -2.05 -11.79
C ASN A 12 26.04 -1.09 -13.00
N ASN A 13 26.72 -1.47 -14.08
CA ASN A 13 26.89 -0.64 -15.29
C ASN A 13 27.42 0.79 -15.00
N THR A 14 28.12 0.99 -13.89
CA THR A 14 28.68 2.28 -13.49
C THR A 14 30.11 2.37 -14.00
N LYS A 15 30.37 3.34 -14.87
CA LYS A 15 31.71 3.56 -15.41
C LYS A 15 32.50 4.41 -14.42
N ILE A 16 33.67 3.93 -14.01
CA ILE A 16 34.54 4.64 -13.06
C ILE A 16 34.91 6.06 -13.54
N LYS A 17 35.04 6.26 -14.85
CA LYS A 17 35.33 7.56 -15.46
C LYS A 17 34.21 8.61 -15.32
N ASP A 18 33.02 8.21 -14.91
CA ASP A 18 31.86 9.09 -14.73
C ASP A 18 31.67 9.46 -13.24
N ILE A 19 32.62 9.09 -12.35
CA ILE A 19 32.57 9.38 -10.91
C ILE A 19 33.14 10.76 -10.61
N ASP A 20 32.35 11.60 -9.92
CA ASP A 20 32.72 12.98 -9.55
C ASP A 20 33.30 13.11 -8.12
N GLY A 21 33.20 12.05 -7.31
CA GLY A 21 33.61 12.08 -5.90
C GLY A 21 34.08 10.74 -5.36
N LEU A 22 35.22 10.74 -4.64
CA LEU A 22 35.72 9.60 -3.88
C LEU A 22 35.94 10.03 -2.42
N LEU A 23 35.13 9.49 -1.52
CA LEU A 23 35.06 9.94 -0.13
C LEU A 23 35.47 8.80 0.81
N PHE A 24 36.45 9.04 1.68
CA PHE A 24 36.87 8.08 2.71
C PHE A 24 36.18 8.40 4.03
N THR A 25 35.54 7.40 4.63
CA THR A 25 35.15 7.48 6.05
C THR A 25 36.40 7.40 6.92
N HIS A 26 37.28 6.44 6.65
CA HIS A 26 38.56 6.22 7.32
C HIS A 26 39.54 5.39 6.48
N HIS A 27 40.78 5.24 6.96
CA HIS A 27 41.90 4.60 6.25
C HIS A 27 42.21 3.16 6.69
N HIS A 28 41.21 2.38 7.13
CA HIS A 28 41.38 0.93 7.21
C HIS A 28 41.40 0.29 5.82
N LEU A 29 42.14 -0.82 5.73
CA LEU A 29 42.44 -1.47 4.47
C LEU A 29 41.18 -1.88 3.71
N ASP A 30 40.20 -2.47 4.38
CA ASP A 30 38.91 -2.91 3.84
C ASP A 30 38.02 -1.75 3.31
N HIS A 31 38.36 -0.49 3.61
CA HIS A 31 37.72 0.68 3.03
C HIS A 31 38.51 1.31 1.85
N ASN A 32 39.74 0.85 1.61
CA ASN A 32 40.75 1.53 0.78
C ASN A 32 41.38 0.63 -0.30
N GLU A 33 41.27 -0.70 -0.20
CA GLU A 33 41.98 -1.69 -1.03
C GLU A 33 41.94 -1.42 -2.55
N GLU A 34 40.83 -0.91 -3.07
CA GLU A 34 40.69 -0.65 -4.51
C GLU A 34 40.74 0.84 -4.89
N PHE A 35 41.17 1.71 -3.99
CA PHE A 35 41.22 3.15 -4.26
C PHE A 35 42.13 3.51 -5.43
N THR A 36 43.39 3.07 -5.42
CA THR A 36 44.39 3.41 -6.46
C THR A 36 43.91 3.14 -7.89
N PRO A 37 43.45 1.93 -8.24
CA PRO A 37 42.98 1.65 -9.60
C PRO A 37 41.70 2.41 -9.96
N ILE A 38 40.80 2.68 -9.01
CA ILE A 38 39.59 3.47 -9.24
C ILE A 38 39.96 4.94 -9.51
N PHE A 39 40.84 5.51 -8.69
CA PHE A 39 41.30 6.88 -8.82
C PHE A 39 42.02 7.13 -10.14
N ILE A 40 42.94 6.24 -10.53
CA ILE A 40 43.64 6.37 -11.83
C ILE A 40 42.65 6.35 -13.00
N GLN A 41 41.63 5.49 -12.94
CA GLN A 41 40.60 5.41 -13.99
C GLN A 41 39.66 6.61 -13.99
N SER A 42 39.33 7.18 -12.83
CA SER A 42 38.45 8.34 -12.75
C SER A 42 39.11 9.60 -13.32
N LEU A 43 40.43 9.74 -13.19
CA LEU A 43 41.22 10.80 -13.86
C LEU A 43 41.12 10.75 -15.40
N LEU A 44 40.78 9.61 -15.98
CA LEU A 44 40.59 9.47 -17.43
C LEU A 44 39.23 10.01 -17.90
N GLY A 45 38.31 10.32 -16.98
CA GLY A 45 37.06 11.03 -17.24
C GLY A 45 37.29 12.50 -17.64
N GLY A 46 36.22 13.17 -18.08
CA GLY A 46 36.25 14.61 -18.37
C GLY A 46 35.76 15.49 -17.21
N ASN A 47 35.29 14.86 -16.13
CA ASN A 47 34.62 15.52 -15.03
C ASN A 47 35.62 16.10 -14.02
N SER A 48 35.16 17.10 -13.25
CA SER A 48 35.90 17.55 -12.08
C SER A 48 35.69 16.56 -10.94
N ILE A 49 36.77 16.08 -10.33
CA ILE A 49 36.69 15.07 -9.27
C ILE A 49 37.23 15.59 -7.93
N ILE A 50 36.50 15.29 -6.87
CA ILE A 50 36.90 15.55 -5.48
C ILE A 50 37.27 14.24 -4.80
N VAL A 51 38.46 14.19 -4.18
CA VAL A 51 38.86 13.15 -3.23
C VAL A 51 38.93 13.78 -1.84
N ALA A 52 38.16 13.27 -0.89
CA ALA A 52 38.18 13.81 0.47
C ALA A 52 38.05 12.73 1.55
N GLY A 53 38.66 12.98 2.70
CA GLY A 53 38.70 12.02 3.79
C GLY A 53 39.53 12.50 4.97
N PRO A 54 39.73 11.69 6.01
CA PRO A 54 40.66 12.00 7.08
C PRO A 54 42.10 12.08 6.58
N LYS A 55 43.00 12.58 7.44
CA LYS A 55 44.42 12.54 7.11
C LYS A 55 44.89 11.08 7.06
N PRO A 56 45.77 10.69 6.10
CA PRO A 56 46.50 11.53 5.15
C PRO A 56 46.00 11.39 3.68
N THR A 57 44.72 11.64 3.42
CA THR A 57 44.09 11.56 2.07
C THR A 57 44.88 12.28 0.98
N THR A 58 45.33 13.51 1.21
CA THR A 58 46.11 14.29 0.23
C THR A 58 47.44 13.62 -0.12
N THR A 59 48.15 13.12 0.89
CA THR A 59 49.43 12.44 0.71
C THR A 59 49.27 11.11 -0.04
N MET A 60 48.17 10.37 0.20
CA MET A 60 47.88 9.15 -0.55
C MET A 60 47.71 9.43 -2.04
N VAL A 61 46.97 10.48 -2.39
CA VAL A 61 46.79 10.92 -3.78
C VAL A 61 48.12 11.32 -4.42
N ASP A 62 48.91 12.15 -3.73
CA ASP A 62 50.21 12.63 -4.25
C ASP A 62 51.18 11.47 -4.50
N ASN A 63 51.17 10.47 -3.62
CA ASN A 63 51.95 9.25 -3.78
C ASN A 63 51.49 8.43 -4.99
N ILE A 64 50.18 8.36 -5.28
CA ILE A 64 49.69 7.68 -6.49
C ILE A 64 50.18 8.40 -7.75
N PHE A 65 50.09 9.73 -7.80
CA PHE A 65 50.65 10.50 -8.92
C PHE A 65 52.15 10.30 -9.09
N THR A 66 52.88 10.12 -7.99
CA THR A 66 54.33 9.91 -8.00
C THR A 66 54.67 8.51 -8.49
N ILE A 67 54.07 7.48 -7.90
CA ILE A 67 54.35 6.07 -8.18
C ILE A 67 53.85 5.67 -9.58
N TYR A 68 52.66 6.13 -9.98
CA TYR A 68 52.03 5.76 -11.25
C TYR A 68 52.13 6.84 -12.33
N LYS A 69 53.10 7.76 -12.20
CA LYS A 69 53.28 8.89 -13.13
C LYS A 69 53.32 8.44 -14.59
N GLU A 70 54.09 7.40 -14.89
CA GLU A 70 54.27 6.89 -16.26
C GLU A 70 52.98 6.30 -16.82
N ASP A 71 52.27 5.47 -16.05
CA ASP A 71 51.02 4.83 -16.46
C ASP A 71 49.89 5.87 -16.64
N ILE A 72 49.73 6.81 -15.71
CA ILE A 72 48.74 7.90 -15.82
C ILE A 72 49.03 8.74 -17.06
N SER A 73 50.29 9.13 -17.29
CA SER A 73 50.69 9.93 -18.46
C SER A 73 50.43 9.19 -19.77
N TYR A 74 50.78 7.91 -19.84
CA TYR A 74 50.51 7.07 -21.00
C TYR A 74 49.00 7.03 -21.31
N ARG A 75 48.15 6.80 -20.31
CA ARG A 75 46.70 6.71 -20.49
C ARG A 75 46.09 8.03 -20.96
N LEU A 76 46.49 9.15 -20.36
CA LEU A 76 45.99 10.48 -20.74
C LEU A 76 46.38 10.86 -22.18
N SER A 77 47.59 10.48 -22.62
CA SER A 77 48.07 10.79 -23.97
C SER A 77 47.19 10.21 -25.09
N LYS A 78 46.47 9.11 -24.82
CA LYS A 78 45.49 8.52 -25.78
C LYS A 78 44.33 9.46 -26.10
N SER A 79 44.09 10.45 -25.24
CA SER A 79 43.07 11.49 -25.40
C SER A 79 43.65 12.88 -25.66
N GLY A 80 44.96 12.99 -25.91
CA GLY A 80 45.65 14.27 -26.10
C GLY A 80 45.81 15.11 -24.83
N ARG A 81 45.60 14.52 -23.64
CA ARG A 81 45.71 15.19 -22.34
C ARG A 81 47.00 14.83 -21.62
N GLY A 82 47.44 15.70 -20.72
CA GLY A 82 48.58 15.53 -19.83
C GLY A 82 48.22 15.65 -18.34
N LEU A 83 49.21 15.40 -17.47
CA LEU A 83 49.05 15.47 -16.01
C LEU A 83 48.57 16.84 -15.52
N SER A 84 48.95 17.93 -16.19
CA SER A 84 48.50 19.28 -15.87
C SER A 84 46.99 19.44 -16.01
N ASP A 85 46.40 18.83 -17.04
CA ASP A 85 44.98 19.00 -17.40
C ASP A 85 44.06 18.33 -16.36
N VAL A 86 44.50 17.19 -15.82
CA VAL A 86 43.76 16.50 -14.76
C VAL A 86 44.00 17.17 -13.42
N LYS A 87 45.22 17.65 -13.13
CA LYS A 87 45.52 18.36 -11.87
C LYS A 87 44.75 19.67 -11.74
N SER A 88 44.42 20.36 -12.84
CA SER A 88 43.59 21.56 -12.81
C SER A 88 42.10 21.31 -12.53
N ASN A 89 41.61 20.09 -12.80
CA ASN A 89 40.20 19.68 -12.61
C ASN A 89 40.05 18.67 -11.47
N PHE A 90 41.02 18.65 -10.56
CA PHE A 90 41.12 17.69 -9.46
C PHE A 90 41.25 18.42 -8.13
N THR A 91 40.63 17.89 -7.08
CA THR A 91 40.84 18.40 -5.73
C THR A 91 40.96 17.26 -4.72
N ALA A 92 42.09 17.19 -4.01
CA ALA A 92 42.25 16.36 -2.81
C ALA A 92 42.07 17.21 -1.55
N LYS A 93 41.36 16.69 -0.54
CA LYS A 93 41.18 17.38 0.74
C LYS A 93 41.36 16.43 1.93
N ASP A 94 42.22 16.84 2.85
CA ASP A 94 42.20 16.31 4.21
C ASP A 94 41.12 17.08 4.98
N LEU A 95 40.06 16.38 5.35
CA LEU A 95 38.95 16.94 6.09
C LEU A 95 39.37 17.17 7.55
N THR A 96 39.01 18.35 8.06
CA THR A 96 39.20 18.71 9.46
C THR A 96 37.99 19.52 9.91
N GLY A 97 37.52 19.30 11.14
CA GLY A 97 36.31 19.93 11.65
C GLY A 97 35.05 19.42 10.95
N ASN A 98 34.17 20.31 10.53
CA ASN A 98 32.83 20.01 10.01
C ASN A 98 32.38 20.99 8.89
N THR A 99 33.33 21.54 8.13
CA THR A 99 33.02 22.55 7.10
C THR A 99 32.38 21.88 5.87
N PRO A 100 31.12 22.20 5.51
CA PRO A 100 30.45 21.59 4.37
C PRO A 100 31.15 21.89 3.04
N PHE A 101 30.98 21.01 2.05
CA PHE A 101 31.40 21.24 0.66
C PHE A 101 30.38 20.65 -0.31
N TYR A 102 30.58 20.87 -1.61
CA TYR A 102 29.65 20.46 -2.66
C TYR A 102 30.34 19.59 -3.71
N ILE A 103 29.58 18.64 -4.26
CA ILE A 103 29.91 17.92 -5.49
C ILE A 103 28.70 18.06 -6.42
N GLY A 104 28.83 18.86 -7.48
CA GLY A 104 27.66 19.31 -8.25
C GLY A 104 26.64 20.01 -7.36
N ASP A 105 25.38 19.61 -7.48
CA ASP A 105 24.26 20.15 -6.68
C ASP A 105 24.09 19.47 -5.31
N ILE A 106 24.97 18.52 -4.97
CA ILE A 106 24.88 17.76 -3.72
C ILE A 106 25.67 18.49 -2.64
N LYS A 107 24.98 18.87 -1.56
CA LYS A 107 25.61 19.40 -0.36
C LYS A 107 26.11 18.25 0.51
N ILE A 108 27.38 18.27 0.87
CA ILE A 108 28.01 17.27 1.71
C ILE A 108 28.37 17.92 3.05
N THR A 109 27.81 17.37 4.12
CA THR A 109 28.16 17.70 5.50
C THR A 109 28.78 16.47 6.17
N TYR A 110 29.65 16.66 7.15
CA TYR A 110 30.31 15.55 7.83
C TYR A 110 30.62 15.90 9.28
N THR A 111 30.80 14.86 10.09
CA THR A 111 31.14 15.00 11.50
C THR A 111 32.10 13.87 11.91
N PRO A 112 33.07 14.12 12.81
CA PRO A 112 33.88 13.05 13.36
C PRO A 112 33.02 12.09 14.18
N VAL A 113 33.31 10.79 14.06
CA VAL A 113 32.67 9.72 14.84
C VAL A 113 33.73 8.86 15.53
N ASN A 114 33.33 8.16 16.59
CA ASN A 114 34.25 7.38 17.41
C ASN A 114 34.63 6.06 16.74
N HIS A 115 35.90 5.91 16.34
CA HIS A 115 36.49 4.66 15.86
C HIS A 115 37.95 4.55 16.29
N THR A 116 38.59 3.42 15.97
CA THR A 116 40.00 3.12 16.29
C THR A 116 41.01 4.04 15.59
N ILE A 117 40.64 4.68 14.48
CA ILE A 117 41.41 5.71 13.79
C ILE A 117 40.51 6.92 13.49
N GLU A 118 41.07 8.00 12.93
CA GLU A 118 40.28 9.17 12.53
C GLU A 118 39.22 8.78 11.49
N THR A 119 37.94 8.98 11.85
CA THR A 119 36.78 8.56 11.05
C THR A 119 35.73 9.66 10.97
N PHE A 120 35.16 9.82 9.78
CA PHE A 120 34.05 10.73 9.52
C PHE A 120 32.79 9.99 9.07
N ALA A 121 31.65 10.42 9.58
CA ALA A 121 30.35 10.16 8.99
C ALA A 121 29.98 11.29 8.02
N TYR A 122 29.30 10.95 6.92
CA TYR A 122 28.89 11.89 5.88
C TYR A 122 27.39 11.94 5.72
N ARG A 123 26.85 13.13 5.47
CA ARG A 123 25.49 13.36 5.00
C ARG A 123 25.52 14.04 3.65
N PHE A 124 24.70 13.53 2.75
CA PHE A 124 24.48 14.01 1.40
C PHE A 124 23.07 14.54 1.32
N ASP A 125 22.92 15.83 1.03
CA ASP A 125 21.63 16.46 0.74
C ASP A 125 21.55 16.84 -0.74
N ALA A 126 20.55 16.32 -1.45
CA ALA A 126 20.32 16.58 -2.87
C ALA A 126 18.84 16.92 -3.08
N GLY A 127 18.53 18.18 -3.38
CA GLY A 127 17.15 18.66 -3.39
C GLY A 127 16.48 18.49 -2.03
N ASN A 128 15.41 17.70 -1.97
CA ASN A 128 14.68 17.38 -0.73
C ASN A 128 15.06 16.01 -0.13
N GLU A 129 16.10 15.37 -0.65
CA GLU A 129 16.51 14.02 -0.30
C GLU A 129 17.80 14.02 0.52
N SER A 130 17.93 13.08 1.45
CA SER A 130 19.07 13.00 2.36
C SER A 130 19.50 11.59 2.72
N ILE A 131 20.79 11.30 2.55
CA ILE A 131 21.42 10.02 2.92
C ILE A 131 22.57 10.30 3.87
N VAL A 132 22.68 9.51 4.94
CA VAL A 132 23.83 9.54 5.87
C VAL A 132 24.55 8.20 5.85
N ILE A 133 25.88 8.23 5.79
CA ILE A 133 26.77 7.08 5.90
C ILE A 133 27.61 7.26 7.16
N SER A 134 27.50 6.34 8.12
CA SER A 134 28.20 6.47 9.41
C SER A 134 29.71 6.21 9.31
N GLY A 135 30.13 5.34 8.38
CA GLY A 135 31.41 4.64 8.51
C GLY A 135 31.39 3.64 9.67
N ASP A 136 32.55 3.11 10.01
CA ASP A 136 32.70 2.25 11.18
C ASP A 136 32.73 3.11 12.43
N LEU A 137 31.99 2.69 13.46
CA LEU A 137 31.88 3.48 14.67
C LEU A 137 31.49 2.66 15.90
N THR A 138 31.80 3.21 17.06
CA THR A 138 31.07 2.98 18.31
C THR A 138 30.01 4.07 18.52
N TYR A 139 29.23 4.02 19.60
CA TYR A 139 28.24 5.07 19.89
C TYR A 139 28.85 6.47 19.76
N SER A 140 28.16 7.34 19.01
CA SER A 140 28.59 8.70 18.74
C SER A 140 27.42 9.66 18.96
N GLU A 141 27.63 10.65 19.82
CA GLU A 141 26.65 11.72 20.06
C GLU A 141 26.47 12.65 18.85
N THR A 142 27.45 12.67 17.94
CA THR A 142 27.43 13.56 16.77
C THR A 142 26.67 12.96 15.58
N LEU A 143 26.56 11.64 15.49
CA LEU A 143 25.91 10.99 14.35
C LEU A 143 24.41 11.31 14.29
N PRO A 144 23.64 11.23 15.40
CA PRO A 144 22.22 11.60 15.36
C PRO A 144 21.97 13.05 14.93
N ILE A 145 22.85 13.97 15.32
CA ILE A 145 22.77 15.39 14.92
C ILE A 145 22.97 15.52 13.41
N LEU A 146 23.99 14.86 12.85
CA LEU A 146 24.23 14.83 11.42
C LEU A 146 23.05 14.18 10.67
N ALA A 147 22.56 13.06 11.18
CA ALA A 147 21.51 12.23 10.57
C ALA A 147 20.08 12.73 10.80
N ASN A 148 19.90 13.87 11.47
CA ASN A 148 18.59 14.37 11.84
C ASN A 148 17.62 14.44 10.64
N ASN A 149 16.51 13.71 10.73
CA ASN A 149 15.47 13.57 9.71
C ASN A 149 15.95 13.04 8.35
N ALA A 150 17.08 12.33 8.29
CA ALA A 150 17.55 11.79 7.03
C ALA A 150 16.62 10.67 6.50
N ASP A 151 16.51 10.56 5.17
CA ASP A 151 15.71 9.49 4.54
C ASP A 151 16.34 8.12 4.78
N TYR A 152 17.66 8.04 4.70
CA TYR A 152 18.44 6.84 4.99
C TYR A 152 19.61 7.13 5.94
N LEU A 153 19.77 6.27 6.94
CA LEU A 153 21.00 6.14 7.71
C LEU A 153 21.62 4.78 7.44
N ILE A 154 22.72 4.76 6.70
CA ILE A 154 23.51 3.58 6.39
C ILE A 154 24.60 3.45 7.45
N MET A 155 24.52 2.37 8.23
CA MET A 155 25.26 2.23 9.47
C MET A 155 25.88 0.85 9.63
N ASP A 156 27.04 0.83 10.30
CA ASP A 156 27.67 -0.36 10.85
C ASP A 156 26.64 -1.28 11.53
N SER A 157 26.70 -2.58 11.22
CA SER A 157 25.73 -3.60 11.63
C SER A 157 25.61 -3.77 13.13
N GLY A 158 26.61 -3.32 13.89
CA GLY A 158 26.50 -3.22 15.33
C GLY A 158 26.41 -4.57 16.04
N GLY A 159 27.13 -5.58 15.55
CA GLY A 159 27.04 -6.93 16.12
C GLY A 159 25.67 -7.56 15.89
N ALA A 160 25.18 -7.48 14.64
CA ALA A 160 24.04 -8.26 14.16
C ALA A 160 24.14 -9.72 14.59
N ILE A 161 23.00 -10.40 14.66
CA ILE A 161 22.92 -11.76 15.16
C ILE A 161 23.06 -12.72 13.99
N GLU A 162 23.95 -13.71 14.09
CA GLU A 162 24.08 -14.78 13.09
C GLU A 162 23.03 -15.87 13.33
N LEU A 163 22.39 -16.34 12.25
CA LEU A 163 21.36 -17.37 12.28
C LEU A 163 21.92 -18.70 12.82
N GLY A 164 21.27 -19.24 13.86
CA GLY A 164 21.69 -20.49 14.48
C GLY A 164 22.81 -20.36 15.52
N SER A 165 23.28 -19.14 15.80
CA SER A 165 24.22 -18.90 16.89
C SER A 165 23.58 -19.20 18.25
N LYS A 166 24.17 -20.11 19.03
CA LYS A 166 23.74 -20.35 20.42
C LYS A 166 24.19 -19.16 21.26
N ARG A 167 23.25 -18.27 21.60
CA ARG A 167 23.49 -17.14 22.51
C ARG A 167 24.15 -17.65 23.78
N ASN A 168 25.38 -17.22 24.05
CA ASN A 168 25.97 -17.30 25.38
C ASN A 168 25.66 -15.97 26.09
N PRO A 169 24.62 -15.88 26.94
CA PRO A 169 24.17 -14.63 27.55
C PRO A 169 25.23 -13.97 28.47
N ASN A 170 26.35 -14.64 28.75
CA ASN A 170 27.46 -14.13 29.54
C ASN A 170 28.70 -13.70 28.73
N ALA A 171 28.72 -13.83 27.40
CA ALA A 171 29.94 -13.56 26.61
C ALA A 171 30.38 -12.08 26.61
N ASN A 172 29.47 -11.13 26.86
CA ASN A 172 29.75 -9.70 26.77
C ASN A 172 29.82 -8.95 28.12
N LYS A 173 29.84 -9.66 29.27
CA LYS A 173 29.84 -8.98 30.58
C LYS A 173 31.15 -8.25 30.94
N ASN A 174 32.25 -8.46 30.21
CA ASN A 174 33.58 -7.95 30.57
C ASN A 174 34.30 -7.16 29.47
N ILE A 175 33.64 -6.72 28.38
CA ILE A 175 34.28 -5.83 27.40
C ILE A 175 33.92 -4.40 27.75
N THR A 176 34.88 -3.64 28.27
CA THR A 176 34.72 -2.20 28.52
C THR A 176 34.57 -1.44 27.20
N ASN A 177 33.81 -0.34 27.17
CA ASN A 177 33.60 0.49 25.96
C ASN A 177 34.90 0.94 25.26
N LYS A 178 36.05 0.93 25.96
CA LYS A 178 37.37 1.28 25.40
C LYS A 178 38.00 0.21 24.50
N GLN A 179 37.44 -1.00 24.41
CA GLN A 179 38.01 -2.12 23.64
C GLN A 179 37.17 -2.52 22.42
N ARG A 180 36.09 -1.79 22.12
CA ARG A 180 35.21 -2.08 20.99
C ARG A 180 35.48 -1.12 19.84
N ALA A 181 35.64 -1.66 18.64
CA ALA A 181 35.76 -0.89 17.40
C ALA A 181 34.40 -0.61 16.74
N HIS A 182 33.38 -1.41 17.09
CA HIS A 182 32.06 -1.37 16.45
C HIS A 182 30.93 -1.25 17.47
N VAL A 183 29.87 -0.57 17.05
CA VAL A 183 28.62 -0.31 17.77
C VAL A 183 27.93 -1.62 18.18
N ASN A 184 27.00 -1.60 19.14
CA ASN A 184 26.06 -2.71 19.36
C ASN A 184 24.64 -2.35 18.90
N LEU A 185 23.79 -3.35 18.71
CA LEU A 185 22.39 -3.18 18.32
C LEU A 185 21.59 -2.20 19.20
N ALA A 186 21.85 -2.10 20.51
CA ALA A 186 21.15 -1.16 21.37
C ALA A 186 21.60 0.29 21.12
N GLU A 187 22.89 0.51 20.91
CA GLU A 187 23.45 1.81 20.50
C GLU A 187 22.99 2.20 19.09
N SER A 188 22.99 1.25 18.15
CA SER A 188 22.44 1.42 16.79
C SER A 188 20.98 1.86 16.81
N SER A 189 20.18 1.16 17.62
CA SER A 189 18.77 1.47 17.87
C SER A 189 18.59 2.88 18.44
N GLN A 190 19.41 3.24 19.43
CA GLN A 190 19.32 4.53 20.09
C GLN A 190 19.69 5.68 19.14
N MET A 191 20.81 5.58 18.42
CA MET A 191 21.23 6.63 17.48
C MET A 191 20.22 6.82 16.35
N ALA A 192 19.66 5.74 15.81
CA ALA A 192 18.63 5.83 14.76
C ALA A 192 17.35 6.51 15.27
N LYS A 193 16.94 6.23 16.51
CA LYS A 193 15.82 6.92 17.16
C LYS A 193 16.12 8.40 17.36
N GLU A 194 17.27 8.74 17.93
CA GLU A 194 17.68 10.12 18.20
C GLU A 194 17.78 10.95 16.91
N ALA A 195 18.20 10.32 15.82
CA ALA A 195 18.25 10.93 14.50
C ALA A 195 16.89 11.12 13.83
N ASN A 196 15.82 10.49 14.34
CA ASN A 196 14.50 10.46 13.73
C ASN A 196 14.53 10.07 12.23
N VAL A 197 15.34 9.06 11.88
CA VAL A 197 15.50 8.63 10.48
C VAL A 197 14.33 7.74 10.03
N LYS A 198 13.99 7.80 8.75
CA LYS A 198 12.91 6.98 8.17
C LYS A 198 13.36 5.52 7.98
N ASN A 199 14.58 5.34 7.47
CA ASN A 199 15.14 4.04 7.14
C ASN A 199 16.54 3.88 7.76
N LEU A 200 16.73 2.82 8.53
CA LEU A 200 18.01 2.38 9.07
C LEU A 200 18.50 1.20 8.24
N VAL A 201 19.66 1.34 7.61
CA VAL A 201 20.28 0.30 6.79
C VAL A 201 21.51 -0.22 7.51
N LEU A 202 21.50 -1.48 7.89
CA LEU A 202 22.66 -2.15 8.49
C LEU A 202 23.56 -2.70 7.38
N THR A 203 24.85 -2.46 7.48
CA THR A 203 25.89 -3.00 6.57
C THR A 203 27.13 -3.39 7.37
N HIS A 204 28.24 -3.77 6.73
CA HIS A 204 29.47 -4.17 7.43
C HIS A 204 29.21 -5.39 8.35
N PHE A 205 28.74 -6.49 7.75
CA PHE A 205 28.51 -7.75 8.45
C PHE A 205 29.74 -8.65 8.39
N ASN A 206 30.06 -9.32 9.50
CA ASN A 206 31.17 -10.27 9.57
C ASN A 206 30.81 -11.69 9.06
N PHE A 207 29.56 -11.88 8.63
CA PHE A 207 29.00 -13.16 8.19
C PHE A 207 27.83 -12.90 7.23
N THR A 208 27.44 -13.92 6.46
CA THR A 208 26.40 -13.80 5.43
C THR A 208 25.01 -14.17 5.92
N ASN A 209 24.89 -15.03 6.95
CA ASN A 209 23.62 -15.59 7.41
C ASN A 209 23.09 -14.80 8.62
N ILE A 210 22.46 -13.67 8.37
CA ILE A 210 21.91 -12.80 9.43
C ILE A 210 20.58 -13.35 9.92
N ASP A 211 20.40 -13.41 11.24
CA ASP A 211 19.10 -13.56 11.90
C ASP A 211 18.40 -12.20 11.92
N GLU A 212 17.72 -11.87 10.82
CA GLU A 212 17.02 -10.60 10.64
C GLU A 212 15.91 -10.41 11.70
N GLU A 213 15.27 -11.49 12.16
CA GLU A 213 14.21 -11.41 13.18
C GLU A 213 14.79 -11.03 14.54
N ALA A 214 15.80 -11.77 15.02
CA ALA A 214 16.43 -11.51 16.31
C ALA A 214 17.15 -10.16 16.32
N THR A 215 17.83 -9.81 15.22
CA THR A 215 18.52 -8.52 15.08
C THR A 215 17.51 -7.36 15.09
N SER A 216 16.42 -7.50 14.34
CA SER A 216 15.35 -6.48 14.32
C SER A 216 14.70 -6.34 15.68
N ALA A 217 14.46 -7.44 16.41
CA ALA A 217 13.84 -7.39 17.73
C ALA A 217 14.65 -6.55 18.74
N GLU A 218 15.98 -6.59 18.68
CA GLU A 218 16.84 -5.76 19.52
C GLU A 218 16.76 -4.28 19.09
N ILE A 219 16.81 -4.01 17.79
CA ILE A 219 16.72 -2.64 17.26
C ILE A 219 15.34 -2.03 17.53
N ARG A 220 14.28 -2.83 17.54
CA ARG A 220 12.91 -2.38 17.79
C ARG A 220 12.66 -1.92 19.23
N LYS A 221 13.60 -2.13 20.15
CA LYS A 221 13.46 -1.64 21.54
C LYS A 221 13.44 -0.12 21.62
N ASN A 222 14.21 0.59 20.79
CA ASN A 222 14.21 2.06 20.76
C ASN A 222 13.76 2.64 19.41
N TYR A 223 13.96 1.95 18.28
CA TYR A 223 13.74 2.50 16.94
C TYR A 223 12.49 1.91 16.25
N SER A 224 11.62 2.80 15.74
CA SER A 224 10.35 2.43 15.11
C SER A 224 10.35 2.55 13.58
N GLY A 225 11.38 3.12 12.94
CA GLY A 225 11.45 3.25 11.48
C GLY A 225 11.72 1.94 10.75
N THR A 226 11.94 2.00 9.43
CA THR A 226 12.26 0.82 8.62
C THR A 226 13.67 0.32 8.94
N ILE A 227 13.85 -0.99 9.02
CA ILE A 227 15.16 -1.64 9.20
C ILE A 227 15.45 -2.44 7.94
N ILE A 228 16.60 -2.20 7.32
CA ILE A 228 17.03 -2.82 6.07
C ILE A 228 18.39 -3.48 6.29
N TYR A 229 18.55 -4.70 5.78
CA TYR A 229 19.82 -5.42 5.82
C TYR A 229 20.50 -5.30 4.48
N GLY A 230 21.58 -4.53 4.42
CA GLY A 230 22.36 -4.27 3.23
C GLY A 230 22.93 -5.55 2.63
N LYS A 231 22.88 -5.65 1.31
CA LYS A 231 23.43 -6.76 0.53
C LYS A 231 24.26 -6.20 -0.61
N ASP A 232 25.25 -6.95 -1.06
CA ASP A 232 26.02 -6.58 -2.25
C ASP A 232 25.07 -6.31 -3.42
N LEU A 233 25.35 -5.21 -4.15
CA LEU A 233 24.55 -4.73 -5.29
C LEU A 233 23.11 -4.32 -4.96
N MET A 234 22.74 -4.28 -3.67
CA MET A 234 21.45 -3.73 -3.27
C MET A 234 21.38 -2.26 -3.67
N SER A 235 20.48 -1.95 -4.59
CA SER A 235 20.05 -0.57 -4.82
C SER A 235 19.04 -0.23 -3.73
N LEU A 236 19.28 0.87 -3.01
CA LEU A 236 18.29 1.44 -2.10
C LEU A 236 17.50 2.43 -2.93
N PRO A 237 16.30 2.04 -3.38
CA PRO A 237 15.56 2.91 -4.24
C PRO A 237 15.02 4.05 -3.40
N LEU A 238 15.15 5.27 -3.90
CA LEU A 238 14.52 6.45 -3.29
C LEU A 238 12.98 6.27 -3.28
N LYS A 239 12.47 5.35 -4.12
CA LYS A 239 11.10 4.77 -4.16
C LYS A 239 11.15 3.28 -4.54
N LEU A 240 10.79 2.36 -3.63
CA LEU A 240 10.78 0.89 -3.80
C LEU A 240 10.58 0.39 -5.25
N ASP A 241 11.64 -0.18 -5.84
CA ASP A 241 11.67 -0.68 -7.21
C ASP A 241 10.99 -2.06 -7.33
N ARG A 242 10.29 -2.27 -8.45
CA ARG A 242 9.03 -3.03 -8.54
C ARG A 242 9.12 -4.50 -8.94
N THR A 243 10.29 -5.10 -9.01
CA THR A 243 10.46 -6.35 -9.80
C THR A 243 10.84 -7.60 -9.00
N THR A 244 10.92 -7.53 -7.67
CA THR A 244 11.14 -8.73 -6.82
C THR A 244 10.14 -8.82 -5.65
N ASN A 245 8.86 -8.61 -5.94
CA ASN A 245 7.84 -8.59 -4.88
C ASN A 245 7.28 -9.98 -4.57
N LYS A 246 7.93 -10.65 -3.63
CA LYS A 246 7.23 -11.62 -2.77
C LYS A 246 6.86 -11.08 -1.39
N ASN A 247 7.16 -9.82 -1.06
CA ASN A 247 6.73 -9.19 0.21
C ASN A 247 6.75 -7.64 0.13
N LEU A 248 5.92 -7.00 -0.72
CA LEU A 248 5.56 -5.60 -0.46
C LEU A 248 4.63 -5.58 0.76
N LYS A 249 5.07 -4.93 1.83
CA LYS A 249 4.23 -4.67 3.00
C LYS A 249 3.52 -3.34 2.78
N TYR A 250 2.28 -3.41 2.28
CA TYR A 250 1.38 -2.26 2.18
C TYR A 250 1.06 -1.73 3.59
N SER A 251 0.96 -0.41 3.76
CA SER A 251 0.71 0.21 5.07
C SER A 251 -0.72 0.02 5.56
N TYR A 252 -1.69 -0.13 4.65
CA TYR A 252 -3.02 -0.60 5.01
C TYR A 252 -3.73 -1.33 3.85
N PRO A 253 -4.33 -2.51 4.12
CA PRO A 253 -5.21 -3.15 3.14
C PRO A 253 -6.58 -2.48 3.15
N ILE A 254 -7.25 -2.44 2.00
CA ILE A 254 -8.64 -1.98 1.89
C ILE A 254 -9.56 -3.18 2.09
N VAL A 255 -10.50 -3.07 3.04
CA VAL A 255 -11.56 -4.06 3.23
C VAL A 255 -12.49 -4.04 2.02
N ASP A 256 -12.91 -5.20 1.56
CA ASP A 256 -13.91 -5.34 0.51
C ASP A 256 -15.32 -4.89 0.98
N THR A 257 -16.24 -4.65 0.05
CA THR A 257 -17.61 -4.22 0.37
C THR A 257 -18.49 -5.35 0.89
N GLY A 258 -18.05 -6.61 0.69
CA GLY A 258 -18.74 -7.83 1.09
C GLY A 258 -19.82 -8.28 0.10
N VAL A 259 -20.00 -7.57 -1.03
CA VAL A 259 -21.00 -7.92 -2.06
C VAL A 259 -20.58 -9.20 -2.78
N LYS A 260 -21.52 -10.15 -2.89
CA LYS A 260 -21.30 -11.45 -3.56
C LYS A 260 -22.33 -11.76 -4.64
N ASP A 261 -23.44 -11.03 -4.63
CA ASP A 261 -24.53 -11.18 -5.57
C ASP A 261 -24.33 -10.21 -6.75
N PHE A 262 -24.89 -10.55 -7.89
CA PHE A 262 -24.77 -9.78 -9.13
C PHE A 262 -26.09 -9.09 -9.42
N TYR A 263 -26.04 -7.86 -9.94
CA TYR A 263 -27.24 -7.07 -10.14
C TYR A 263 -27.26 -6.41 -11.53
N SER A 264 -28.41 -6.48 -12.19
CA SER A 264 -28.72 -5.61 -13.32
C SER A 264 -29.39 -4.31 -12.82
N ASP A 265 -29.97 -3.54 -13.73
CA ASP A 265 -30.77 -2.34 -13.43
C ASP A 265 -32.07 -2.62 -12.66
N THR A 266 -32.56 -3.86 -12.70
CA THR A 266 -33.93 -4.17 -12.24
C THR A 266 -34.04 -5.37 -11.32
N LYS A 267 -33.00 -6.20 -11.24
CA LYS A 267 -33.03 -7.44 -10.46
C LYS A 267 -31.63 -7.93 -10.11
N GLU A 268 -31.60 -8.83 -9.15
CA GLU A 268 -30.48 -9.76 -8.99
C GLU A 268 -30.40 -10.71 -10.18
N ILE A 269 -29.18 -11.03 -10.61
CA ILE A 269 -28.87 -11.89 -11.75
C ILE A 269 -27.84 -12.95 -11.33
N SER A 270 -27.69 -14.00 -12.14
CA SER A 270 -26.57 -14.94 -12.01
C SER A 270 -25.25 -14.26 -12.39
N ASN A 271 -24.12 -14.85 -11.95
CA ASN A 271 -22.78 -14.41 -12.33
C ASN A 271 -22.67 -14.22 -13.86
N PRO A 272 -22.47 -12.99 -14.36
CA PRO A 272 -22.30 -12.74 -15.78
C PRO A 272 -20.96 -13.30 -16.26
N SER A 273 -20.91 -13.81 -17.49
CA SER A 273 -19.66 -14.23 -18.11
C SER A 273 -18.88 -13.03 -18.62
N VAL A 274 -17.59 -13.20 -18.89
CA VAL A 274 -16.76 -12.17 -19.53
C VAL A 274 -17.43 -11.70 -20.82
N LYS A 275 -17.62 -10.38 -20.96
CA LYS A 275 -18.36 -9.66 -22.05
C LYS A 275 -19.89 -9.71 -21.99
N ASP A 276 -20.50 -10.43 -21.04
CA ASP A 276 -21.93 -10.29 -20.82
C ASP A 276 -22.24 -8.89 -20.23
N PRO A 277 -23.45 -8.34 -20.47
CA PRO A 277 -23.94 -7.17 -19.76
C PRO A 277 -23.71 -7.27 -18.25
N PHE A 278 -23.29 -6.16 -17.65
CA PHE A 278 -22.96 -6.07 -16.23
C PHE A 278 -21.81 -6.99 -15.77
N TYR A 279 -20.95 -7.50 -16.64
CA TYR A 279 -19.68 -8.09 -16.19
C TYR A 279 -18.72 -7.00 -15.66
N GLY A 280 -17.96 -7.31 -14.61
CA GLY A 280 -16.98 -6.39 -14.00
C GLY A 280 -17.51 -5.62 -12.78
N GLN A 281 -18.62 -6.07 -12.18
CA GLN A 281 -19.15 -5.51 -10.92
C GLN A 281 -18.27 -5.93 -9.74
N ASP A 282 -18.53 -5.36 -8.57
CA ASP A 282 -17.85 -5.67 -7.31
C ASP A 282 -17.71 -7.19 -7.07
N ALA A 283 -18.82 -7.94 -7.17
CA ALA A 283 -18.87 -9.38 -6.97
C ALA A 283 -18.05 -10.22 -7.98
N ASN A 284 -17.57 -9.63 -9.08
CA ASN A 284 -16.69 -10.32 -10.02
C ASN A 284 -15.24 -10.42 -9.52
N TYR A 285 -14.83 -9.60 -8.54
CA TYR A 285 -13.46 -9.58 -8.02
C TYR A 285 -13.41 -10.03 -6.56
N ASN A 286 -12.25 -10.56 -6.18
CA ASN A 286 -12.00 -10.94 -4.80
C ASN A 286 -11.16 -9.85 -4.14
N GLY A 287 -11.74 -9.06 -3.25
CA GLY A 287 -10.99 -8.21 -2.33
C GLY A 287 -10.73 -8.85 -0.97
N ASN A 288 -10.18 -8.06 -0.04
CA ASN A 288 -10.00 -8.47 1.35
C ASN A 288 -11.35 -8.56 2.06
N GLN A 289 -11.99 -9.72 1.98
CA GLN A 289 -13.33 -9.94 2.53
C GLN A 289 -13.40 -9.53 4.02
N PRO A 290 -14.47 -8.82 4.44
CA PRO A 290 -14.64 -8.40 5.83
C PRO A 290 -14.47 -9.57 6.81
N SER A 291 -13.64 -9.38 7.81
CA SER A 291 -13.33 -10.40 8.81
C SER A 291 -13.14 -9.75 10.17
N TYR A 292 -13.91 -10.20 11.14
CA TYR A 292 -13.94 -9.62 12.48
C TYR A 292 -13.69 -10.66 13.55
N THR A 293 -13.14 -10.23 14.68
CA THR A 293 -13.01 -11.04 15.88
C THR A 293 -13.54 -10.26 17.07
N ASN A 294 -14.52 -10.84 17.76
CA ASN A 294 -15.00 -10.32 19.02
C ASN A 294 -14.04 -10.75 20.13
N ASN A 295 -13.27 -9.81 20.68
CA ASN A 295 -12.23 -10.11 21.67
C ASN A 295 -12.77 -10.34 23.08
N ARG A 296 -14.11 -10.35 23.26
CA ARG A 296 -14.77 -10.16 24.56
C ARG A 296 -14.46 -8.73 25.09
N ASP A 297 -15.12 -8.27 26.14
CA ASP A 297 -15.01 -6.87 26.64
C ASP A 297 -15.45 -5.75 25.67
N ALA A 298 -16.47 -6.01 24.83
CA ALA A 298 -17.03 -5.02 23.90
C ALA A 298 -16.04 -4.41 22.89
N MET A 299 -14.98 -5.15 22.52
CA MET A 299 -14.02 -4.78 21.48
C MET A 299 -14.08 -5.72 20.27
N ILE A 300 -14.07 -5.14 19.07
CA ILE A 300 -14.07 -5.87 17.80
C ILE A 300 -12.77 -5.59 17.04
N THR A 301 -11.96 -6.62 16.81
CA THR A 301 -10.82 -6.53 15.88
C THR A 301 -11.32 -6.70 14.46
N ASP A 302 -10.94 -5.78 13.58
CA ASP A 302 -11.00 -5.96 12.14
C ASP A 302 -9.69 -6.63 11.69
N ASN A 303 -9.80 -7.90 11.29
CA ASN A 303 -8.66 -8.75 10.93
C ASN A 303 -8.02 -8.36 9.60
N VAL A 304 -8.68 -7.53 8.79
CA VAL A 304 -8.12 -7.01 7.55
C VAL A 304 -7.31 -5.76 7.88
N THR A 305 -7.93 -4.74 8.49
CA THR A 305 -7.28 -3.44 8.69
C THR A 305 -6.31 -3.42 9.88
N GLY A 306 -6.44 -4.38 10.80
CA GLY A 306 -5.74 -4.38 12.08
C GLY A 306 -6.27 -3.35 13.07
N LEU A 307 -7.35 -2.62 12.72
CA LEU A 307 -8.03 -1.70 13.62
C LEU A 307 -8.86 -2.46 14.66
N ILE A 308 -8.99 -1.88 15.85
CA ILE A 308 -9.83 -2.41 16.91
C ILE A 308 -10.87 -1.36 17.27
N TRP A 309 -12.12 -1.79 17.38
CA TRP A 309 -13.29 -0.94 17.46
C TRP A 309 -14.09 -1.17 18.73
N GLU A 310 -14.69 -0.10 19.25
CA GLU A 310 -15.76 -0.20 20.24
C GLU A 310 -16.99 -0.89 19.61
N GLN A 311 -17.54 -1.89 20.28
CA GLN A 311 -18.69 -2.66 19.78
C GLN A 311 -20.01 -1.87 19.79
N ALA A 312 -20.23 -0.98 20.76
CA ALA A 312 -21.48 -0.24 20.91
C ALA A 312 -21.24 1.26 21.01
N MET A 313 -22.04 2.07 20.30
CA MET A 313 -21.84 3.52 20.23
C MET A 313 -22.41 4.29 21.43
N GLY A 314 -23.33 3.68 22.18
CA GLY A 314 -24.05 4.33 23.27
C GLY A 314 -25.10 5.30 22.75
N THR A 315 -25.25 6.45 23.39
CA THR A 315 -26.17 7.53 23.01
C THR A 315 -25.47 8.55 22.11
N LYS A 316 -26.27 9.38 21.42
CA LYS A 316 -25.75 10.55 20.72
C LYS A 316 -25.07 11.51 21.71
N MET A 317 -24.03 12.19 21.26
CA MET A 317 -23.27 13.20 22.00
C MET A 317 -22.66 14.19 21.00
N THR A 318 -22.09 15.29 21.48
CA THR A 318 -21.36 16.25 20.64
C THR A 318 -19.98 15.71 20.22
N LEU A 319 -19.35 16.30 19.21
CA LEU A 319 -17.98 15.94 18.80
C LEU A 319 -16.97 16.15 19.95
N GLU A 320 -17.08 17.24 20.69
CA GLU A 320 -16.18 17.53 21.81
C GLU A 320 -16.31 16.46 22.92
N GLU A 321 -17.54 16.09 23.29
CA GLU A 321 -17.79 15.02 24.24
C GLU A 321 -17.24 13.68 23.75
N ALA A 322 -17.37 13.36 22.46
CA ALA A 322 -16.82 12.15 21.87
C ALA A 322 -15.28 12.11 21.92
N ILE A 323 -14.61 13.23 21.66
CA ILE A 323 -13.15 13.36 21.79
C ILE A 323 -12.73 13.17 23.26
N LEU A 324 -13.47 13.74 24.20
CA LEU A 324 -13.22 13.56 25.63
C LEU A 324 -13.48 12.11 26.08
N LYS A 325 -14.55 11.48 25.58
CA LYS A 325 -14.85 10.05 25.79
C LYS A 325 -13.67 9.20 25.32
N ALA A 326 -13.14 9.47 24.12
CA ALA A 326 -12.01 8.75 23.56
C ALA A 326 -10.75 8.85 24.42
N LYS A 327 -10.36 10.08 24.81
CA LYS A 327 -9.18 10.33 25.67
C LYS A 327 -9.25 9.62 27.03
N LYS A 328 -10.46 9.50 27.60
CA LYS A 328 -10.70 8.86 28.89
C LYS A 328 -10.91 7.35 28.79
N ALA A 329 -11.17 6.82 27.59
CA ALA A 329 -11.49 5.41 27.42
C ALA A 329 -10.33 4.51 27.90
N LYS A 330 -10.72 3.45 28.62
CA LYS A 330 -9.86 2.35 29.09
C LYS A 330 -10.41 0.99 28.66
N LEU A 331 -11.22 0.97 27.59
CA LEU A 331 -11.88 -0.24 27.10
C LEU A 331 -10.82 -1.29 26.74
N GLY A 332 -10.95 -2.49 27.30
CA GLY A 332 -9.96 -3.57 27.18
C GLY A 332 -8.59 -3.26 27.79
N GLY A 333 -8.48 -2.28 28.69
CA GLY A 333 -7.21 -1.85 29.29
C GLY A 333 -6.38 -0.89 28.43
N TYR A 334 -6.85 -0.53 27.23
CA TYR A 334 -6.11 0.35 26.30
C TYR A 334 -6.43 1.83 26.49
N ASN A 335 -5.44 2.70 26.24
CA ASN A 335 -5.53 4.15 26.46
C ASN A 335 -5.32 5.00 25.19
N ASP A 336 -5.26 4.38 24.02
CA ASP A 336 -4.98 4.96 22.70
C ASP A 336 -6.24 5.05 21.80
N TRP A 337 -7.42 5.03 22.42
CA TRP A 337 -8.70 5.19 21.72
C TRP A 337 -8.87 6.60 21.16
N ARG A 338 -9.42 6.69 19.95
CA ARG A 338 -9.72 7.96 19.25
C ARG A 338 -11.08 7.90 18.54
N VAL A 339 -11.59 9.06 18.16
CA VAL A 339 -12.65 9.17 17.15
C VAL A 339 -12.03 8.84 15.78
N PRO A 340 -12.64 7.95 14.98
CA PRO A 340 -12.09 7.49 13.71
C PRO A 340 -12.13 8.60 12.66
N THR A 341 -11.16 8.60 11.75
CA THR A 341 -11.27 9.33 10.48
C THR A 341 -12.39 8.76 9.62
N ILE A 342 -12.85 9.51 8.61
CA ILE A 342 -13.90 9.01 7.71
C ILE A 342 -13.44 7.77 6.91
N LYS A 343 -12.16 7.66 6.53
CA LYS A 343 -11.61 6.47 5.85
C LYS A 343 -11.63 5.25 6.76
N GLU A 344 -11.24 5.40 8.03
CA GLU A 344 -11.34 4.32 9.03
C GLU A 344 -12.80 3.93 9.24
N LEU A 345 -13.70 4.89 9.47
CA LEU A 345 -15.11 4.61 9.74
C LEU A 345 -15.79 3.92 8.55
N TYR A 346 -15.46 4.31 7.33
CA TYR A 346 -15.99 3.72 6.11
C TYR A 346 -15.49 2.29 5.87
N SER A 347 -14.37 1.86 6.47
CA SER A 347 -13.88 0.48 6.35
C SER A 347 -14.90 -0.55 6.85
N LEU A 348 -15.74 -0.16 7.81
CA LEU A 348 -16.78 -1.01 8.41
C LEU A 348 -18.03 -1.18 7.52
N ILE A 349 -18.27 -0.30 6.55
CA ILE A 349 -19.52 -0.32 5.78
C ILE A 349 -19.63 -1.62 4.97
N GLN A 350 -20.84 -2.17 4.86
CA GLN A 350 -21.14 -3.40 4.12
C GLN A 350 -22.21 -3.11 3.08
N PHE A 351 -21.90 -3.25 1.79
CA PHE A 351 -22.89 -3.02 0.73
C PHE A 351 -23.83 -4.22 0.49
N THR A 352 -23.85 -5.16 1.44
CA THR A 352 -24.90 -6.18 1.55
C THR A 352 -26.10 -5.71 2.38
N GLY A 353 -26.07 -4.47 2.90
CA GLY A 353 -27.20 -3.81 3.53
C GLY A 353 -28.30 -3.43 2.53
N LYS A 354 -29.50 -3.10 3.04
CA LYS A 354 -30.66 -2.72 2.25
C LYS A 354 -31.54 -1.73 3.01
N VAL A 355 -31.96 -0.67 2.34
CA VAL A 355 -32.84 0.37 2.89
C VAL A 355 -34.00 0.64 1.95
N LYS A 356 -35.14 1.06 2.48
CA LYS A 356 -36.30 1.48 1.68
C LYS A 356 -36.80 2.82 2.17
N GLY A 357 -36.31 3.90 1.56
CA GLY A 357 -36.61 5.25 2.00
C GLY A 357 -36.06 5.49 3.40
N ALA A 358 -36.95 5.65 4.39
CA ALA A 358 -36.56 5.87 5.79
C ALA A 358 -36.54 4.58 6.63
N THR A 359 -36.91 3.42 6.06
CA THR A 359 -37.02 2.14 6.77
C THR A 359 -35.78 1.28 6.55
N ALA A 360 -35.17 0.85 7.64
CA ALA A 360 -34.04 -0.08 7.60
C ALA A 360 -34.53 -1.51 7.32
N ILE A 361 -34.04 -2.16 6.27
CA ILE A 361 -34.36 -3.57 5.97
C ILE A 361 -33.23 -4.47 6.45
N LYS A 362 -31.99 -4.09 6.14
CA LYS A 362 -30.75 -4.72 6.62
C LYS A 362 -29.69 -3.64 6.73
N MET A 363 -29.00 -3.56 7.85
CA MET A 363 -27.98 -2.52 8.05
C MET A 363 -26.76 -2.75 7.15
N PHE A 364 -26.11 -1.67 6.77
CA PHE A 364 -24.86 -1.63 6.00
C PHE A 364 -23.64 -1.82 6.91
N ILE A 365 -23.74 -2.71 7.90
CA ILE A 365 -22.67 -3.11 8.83
C ILE A 365 -22.98 -4.52 9.35
N ASP A 366 -21.96 -5.28 9.73
CA ASP A 366 -22.16 -6.62 10.29
C ASP A 366 -22.67 -6.55 11.73
N THR A 367 -23.98 -6.74 11.90
CA THR A 367 -24.66 -6.67 13.20
C THR A 367 -24.37 -7.85 14.12
N ASN A 368 -23.64 -8.89 13.66
CA ASN A 368 -23.15 -9.94 14.55
C ASN A 368 -21.97 -9.44 15.40
N TYR A 369 -21.25 -8.43 14.93
CA TYR A 369 -20.10 -7.85 15.63
C TYR A 369 -20.39 -6.46 16.17
N PHE A 370 -21.15 -5.62 15.45
CA PHE A 370 -21.36 -4.23 15.81
C PHE A 370 -22.81 -3.95 16.24
N ASN A 371 -22.95 -3.35 17.42
CA ASN A 371 -24.23 -2.85 17.89
C ASN A 371 -24.48 -1.48 17.24
N GLN A 372 -25.27 -1.48 16.18
CA GLN A 372 -25.67 -0.29 15.44
C GLN A 372 -27.11 0.12 15.83
N PRO A 373 -27.31 1.27 16.48
CA PRO A 373 -28.64 1.78 16.77
C PRO A 373 -29.34 2.32 15.51
N LEU A 374 -30.66 2.35 15.58
CA LEU A 374 -31.53 3.12 14.67
C LEU A 374 -31.88 4.47 15.30
N GLY A 375 -32.50 5.36 14.53
CA GLY A 375 -33.09 6.57 15.09
C GLY A 375 -34.23 6.27 16.06
N ASN A 376 -34.41 7.16 17.03
CA ASN A 376 -35.37 7.02 18.11
C ASN A 376 -36.75 7.60 17.74
N SER A 377 -37.68 6.72 17.37
CA SER A 377 -39.07 7.12 17.04
C SER A 377 -39.80 7.86 18.16
N LYS A 378 -39.46 7.62 19.43
CA LYS A 378 -40.02 8.37 20.57
C LYS A 378 -39.59 9.84 20.59
N LYS A 379 -38.49 10.18 19.92
CA LYS A 379 -37.99 11.55 19.70
C LYS A 379 -38.39 12.11 18.32
N GLY A 380 -39.23 11.40 17.56
CA GLY A 380 -39.62 11.80 16.21
C GLY A 380 -38.56 11.52 15.13
N GLU A 381 -37.54 10.74 15.46
CA GLU A 381 -36.49 10.32 14.52
C GLU A 381 -36.95 9.11 13.68
N ARG A 382 -36.49 9.03 12.43
CA ARG A 382 -36.67 7.89 11.52
C ARG A 382 -35.57 6.86 11.75
N ASP A 383 -35.73 5.61 11.28
CA ASP A 383 -34.70 4.58 11.44
C ASP A 383 -33.32 5.03 10.96
N ILE A 384 -33.29 5.76 9.83
CA ILE A 384 -32.08 6.30 9.21
C ILE A 384 -31.44 7.48 9.94
N ASP A 385 -32.06 8.04 10.97
CA ASP A 385 -31.53 9.16 11.77
C ASP A 385 -30.52 8.67 12.83
N ALA A 386 -29.56 7.86 12.37
CA ALA A 386 -28.54 7.17 13.15
C ALA A 386 -27.13 7.37 12.59
N GLN A 387 -26.83 8.59 12.20
CA GLN A 387 -25.53 8.97 11.62
C GLN A 387 -24.40 8.75 12.63
N THR A 388 -23.28 8.21 12.16
CA THR A 388 -22.05 8.06 12.94
C THR A 388 -21.02 9.04 12.44
N TRP A 389 -20.61 9.97 13.28
CA TRP A 389 -19.62 10.98 12.91
C TRP A 389 -18.20 10.46 13.01
N SER A 390 -17.36 10.99 12.12
CA SER A 390 -15.92 10.82 12.13
C SER A 390 -15.24 12.04 12.74
N SER A 391 -13.91 12.01 12.81
CA SER A 391 -13.06 13.16 13.13
C SER A 391 -12.72 14.00 11.90
N THR A 392 -13.22 13.64 10.71
CA THR A 392 -12.91 14.33 9.46
C THR A 392 -13.92 15.45 9.21
N GLU A 393 -13.49 16.68 9.44
CA GLU A 393 -14.24 17.87 9.08
C GLU A 393 -14.11 18.15 7.57
N TYR A 394 -15.19 18.62 6.95
CA TYR A 394 -15.14 19.12 5.58
C TYR A 394 -14.50 20.50 5.56
N VAL A 395 -13.54 20.69 4.66
CA VAL A 395 -12.79 21.96 4.55
C VAL A 395 -13.64 23.10 3.99
N GLY A 396 -14.64 22.79 3.16
CA GLY A 396 -15.60 23.79 2.66
C GLY A 396 -16.76 24.04 3.63
N LYS A 397 -17.75 24.78 3.16
CA LYS A 397 -19.03 24.93 3.84
C LYS A 397 -20.12 24.23 3.04
N THR A 398 -21.20 23.90 3.70
CA THR A 398 -22.33 23.24 3.04
C THR A 398 -23.64 23.91 3.46
N MET A 399 -24.71 23.73 2.70
CA MET A 399 -26.02 24.34 2.95
C MET A 399 -25.91 25.83 3.34
N ARG A 400 -26.39 26.23 4.52
CA ARG A 400 -26.47 27.64 4.98
C ARG A 400 -25.11 28.24 5.38
N GLY A 401 -24.01 27.79 4.76
CA GLY A 401 -22.65 28.14 5.17
C GLY A 401 -22.22 27.38 6.43
N ASP A 402 -22.82 26.21 6.68
CA ASP A 402 -22.62 25.43 7.89
C ASP A 402 -21.22 24.76 7.86
N GLU A 403 -20.50 24.83 8.99
CA GLU A 403 -19.37 23.92 9.27
C GLU A 403 -19.85 22.50 9.28
N THR A 404 -19.08 21.59 8.71
CA THR A 404 -19.59 20.26 8.40
C THR A 404 -18.60 19.16 8.76
N ILE A 405 -19.13 18.07 9.29
CA ILE A 405 -18.39 16.86 9.66
C ILE A 405 -18.87 15.72 8.78
N PHE A 406 -17.94 14.96 8.19
CA PHE A 406 -18.31 13.75 7.47
C PHE A 406 -18.69 12.65 8.45
N GLY A 407 -19.79 11.97 8.14
CA GLY A 407 -20.24 10.78 8.86
C GLY A 407 -20.63 9.67 7.91
N VAL A 408 -20.59 8.45 8.43
CA VAL A 408 -21.14 7.26 7.77
C VAL A 408 -22.50 6.96 8.40
N ASN A 409 -23.49 6.68 7.57
CA ASN A 409 -24.77 6.16 8.03
C ASN A 409 -24.89 4.68 7.66
N PHE A 410 -24.59 3.81 8.64
CA PHE A 410 -24.69 2.35 8.49
C PHE A 410 -26.13 1.84 8.36
N VAL A 411 -27.14 2.72 8.42
CA VAL A 411 -28.54 2.35 8.17
C VAL A 411 -28.92 2.58 6.72
N ASP A 412 -28.39 3.64 6.08
CA ASP A 412 -28.74 4.02 4.71
C ASP A 412 -27.60 3.91 3.69
N GLY A 413 -26.40 3.47 4.09
CA GLY A 413 -25.32 3.08 3.19
C GLY A 413 -24.52 4.24 2.57
N ARG A 414 -24.33 5.35 3.29
CA ARG A 414 -23.78 6.60 2.71
C ARG A 414 -22.77 7.33 3.57
N ILE A 415 -21.87 8.06 2.90
CA ILE A 415 -21.09 9.17 3.48
C ILE A 415 -21.79 10.49 3.14
N LYS A 416 -22.03 11.32 4.14
CA LYS A 416 -22.52 12.69 3.93
C LYS A 416 -21.82 13.64 4.89
N GLY A 417 -21.72 14.90 4.47
CA GLY A 417 -21.44 16.01 5.36
C GLY A 417 -22.69 16.38 6.15
N TYR A 418 -22.53 16.54 7.46
CA TYR A 418 -23.57 16.97 8.37
C TYR A 418 -23.15 18.28 9.06
N PRO A 419 -24.08 19.25 9.22
CA PRO A 419 -23.81 20.47 9.96
C PRO A 419 -23.29 20.17 11.37
N LYS A 420 -22.21 20.82 11.78
CA LYS A 420 -21.62 20.75 13.12
C LYS A 420 -22.56 21.31 14.18
N TYR A 421 -23.31 22.36 13.82
CA TYR A 421 -24.27 23.02 14.70
C TYR A 421 -25.71 22.80 14.23
N ASN A 422 -26.64 22.76 15.18
CA ASN A 422 -28.06 22.70 14.94
C ASN A 422 -28.50 23.99 14.24
N PRO A 423 -29.06 23.92 13.03
CA PRO A 423 -29.32 25.13 12.28
C PRO A 423 -30.46 26.01 12.80
N LYS A 424 -31.27 25.50 13.72
CA LYS A 424 -32.35 26.26 14.36
C LYS A 424 -31.91 26.94 15.65
N THR A 425 -31.04 26.29 16.42
CA THR A 425 -30.66 26.76 17.76
C THR A 425 -29.23 27.28 17.85
N GLY A 426 -28.36 26.94 16.89
CA GLY A 426 -26.93 27.25 16.91
C GLY A 426 -26.11 26.40 17.88
N ALA A 427 -26.73 25.50 18.65
CA ALA A 427 -26.03 24.60 19.57
C ALA A 427 -25.30 23.48 18.81
N ASP A 428 -24.29 22.84 19.42
CA ASP A 428 -23.65 21.67 18.83
C ASP A 428 -24.65 20.56 18.51
N ASN A 429 -24.51 19.93 17.34
CA ASN A 429 -25.31 18.75 17.01
C ASN A 429 -24.77 17.52 17.75
N GLU A 430 -25.71 16.67 18.17
CA GLU A 430 -25.41 15.38 18.79
C GLU A 430 -25.55 14.25 17.76
N MET A 431 -24.53 13.40 17.65
CA MET A 431 -24.51 12.24 16.74
C MET A 431 -23.94 11.01 17.43
N TYR A 432 -24.08 9.83 16.79
CA TYR A 432 -23.41 8.64 17.29
C TYR A 432 -21.91 8.67 16.96
N PHE A 433 -21.11 8.03 17.82
CA PHE A 433 -19.68 7.87 17.61
C PHE A 433 -19.26 6.44 17.97
N ARG A 434 -18.32 5.91 17.20
CA ARG A 434 -17.69 4.61 17.47
C ARG A 434 -16.20 4.81 17.60
N LEU A 435 -15.63 4.51 18.77
CA LEU A 435 -14.20 4.70 18.99
C LEU A 435 -13.38 3.61 18.27
N VAL A 436 -12.16 3.99 17.86
CA VAL A 436 -11.19 3.12 17.19
C VAL A 436 -9.82 3.22 17.85
N ARG A 437 -9.01 2.17 17.73
CA ARG A 437 -7.59 2.12 18.07
C ARG A 437 -6.81 1.27 17.05
N GLY A 438 -5.48 1.26 17.15
CA GLY A 438 -4.61 0.50 16.23
C GLY A 438 -4.04 1.34 15.09
N ASN A 439 -3.84 0.74 13.92
CA ASN A 439 -3.13 1.31 12.76
C ASN A 439 -3.47 2.79 12.48
N SER A 440 -2.56 3.71 12.84
CA SER A 440 -2.73 5.15 12.63
C SER A 440 -2.43 5.61 11.22
N ASP A 441 -1.94 4.73 10.36
CA ASP A 441 -1.62 5.00 8.95
C ASP A 441 -2.72 4.55 8.00
N TYR A 442 -3.81 3.98 8.53
CA TYR A 442 -4.97 3.62 7.72
C TYR A 442 -5.56 4.84 7.03
N GLY A 443 -5.61 4.80 5.69
CA GLY A 443 -6.11 5.90 4.87
C GLY A 443 -5.06 6.95 4.47
N LYS A 444 -3.79 6.80 4.86
CA LYS A 444 -2.68 7.62 4.37
C LYS A 444 -2.06 6.99 3.12
N ASN A 445 -2.39 7.52 1.96
CA ASN A 445 -1.89 7.02 0.68
C ASN A 445 -0.39 7.27 0.50
N ASN A 446 0.24 6.49 -0.38
CA ASN A 446 1.62 6.69 -0.84
C ASN A 446 1.64 6.66 -2.38
N PHE A 447 1.25 7.79 -2.98
CA PHE A 447 1.10 7.92 -4.41
C PHE A 447 2.42 8.19 -5.13
N ILE A 448 2.66 7.43 -6.20
CA ILE A 448 3.79 7.60 -7.11
C ILE A 448 3.25 7.66 -8.54
N ASP A 449 3.55 8.77 -9.25
CA ASP A 449 3.32 8.91 -10.68
C ASP A 449 4.36 8.07 -11.44
N GLU A 450 3.86 7.15 -12.25
CA GLU A 450 4.66 6.25 -13.08
C GLU A 450 5.15 6.88 -14.37
N LYS A 451 4.66 8.07 -14.69
CA LYS A 451 4.98 8.82 -15.91
C LYS A 451 4.57 8.08 -17.20
N ASP A 452 3.60 7.17 -17.09
CA ASP A 452 3.05 6.38 -18.20
C ASP A 452 1.51 6.47 -18.30
N GLY A 453 0.92 7.42 -17.56
CA GLY A 453 -0.53 7.58 -17.43
C GLY A 453 -1.13 6.84 -16.24
N THR A 454 -0.31 6.24 -15.37
CA THR A 454 -0.77 5.58 -14.14
C THR A 454 -0.18 6.19 -12.87
N VAL A 455 -0.91 6.01 -11.76
CA VAL A 455 -0.48 6.37 -10.40
C VAL A 455 -0.57 5.13 -9.53
N SER A 456 0.53 4.73 -8.90
CA SER A 456 0.51 3.64 -7.93
C SER A 456 0.40 4.15 -6.52
N ASP A 457 -0.46 3.50 -5.73
CA ASP A 457 -0.58 3.69 -4.30
C ASP A 457 0.06 2.52 -3.56
N TYR A 458 1.30 2.71 -3.12
CA TYR A 458 2.03 1.70 -2.38
C TYR A 458 1.53 1.52 -0.94
N ALA A 459 0.63 2.40 -0.46
CA ALA A 459 -0.01 2.21 0.83
C ALA A 459 -1.04 1.07 0.79
N THR A 460 -1.69 0.87 -0.37
CA THR A 460 -2.81 -0.07 -0.57
C THR A 460 -2.47 -1.22 -1.50
N GLY A 461 -1.44 -1.08 -2.34
CA GLY A 461 -1.10 -2.06 -3.37
C GLY A 461 -1.87 -1.90 -4.67
N LEU A 462 -2.61 -0.80 -4.83
CA LEU A 462 -3.41 -0.50 -6.01
C LEU A 462 -2.68 0.44 -6.97
N MET A 463 -2.97 0.30 -8.26
CA MET A 463 -2.55 1.20 -9.32
C MET A 463 -3.79 1.75 -10.03
N TRP A 464 -3.74 3.02 -10.34
CA TRP A 464 -4.87 3.83 -10.77
C TRP A 464 -4.58 4.46 -12.13
N GLN A 465 -5.64 4.59 -12.93
CA GLN A 465 -5.63 5.49 -14.07
C GLN A 465 -5.40 6.93 -13.59
N LYS A 466 -4.38 7.62 -14.11
CA LYS A 466 -4.00 8.98 -13.68
C LYS A 466 -5.00 10.04 -14.13
N ALA A 467 -5.44 10.00 -15.38
CA ALA A 467 -6.39 10.93 -15.96
C ALA A 467 -7.69 10.20 -16.34
N ASP A 468 -8.85 10.76 -15.96
CA ASP A 468 -10.11 10.31 -16.58
C ASP A 468 -10.17 10.69 -18.06
N ASP A 469 -11.16 10.17 -18.78
CA ASP A 469 -11.28 10.37 -20.22
C ASP A 469 -12.33 11.42 -20.63
N GLY A 470 -12.85 12.20 -19.68
CA GLY A 470 -13.80 13.27 -19.99
C GLY A 470 -15.22 12.79 -20.29
N ILE A 471 -15.54 11.50 -20.15
CA ILE A 471 -16.82 10.93 -20.63
C ILE A 471 -17.63 10.38 -19.46
N GLY A 472 -18.81 11.00 -19.25
CA GLY A 472 -19.86 10.45 -18.38
C GLY A 472 -20.54 9.25 -19.04
N ARG A 473 -20.74 8.17 -18.28
CA ARG A 473 -21.31 6.90 -18.74
C ARG A 473 -22.42 6.42 -17.81
N ASN A 474 -23.34 5.63 -18.34
CA ASN A 474 -24.20 4.84 -17.47
C ASN A 474 -23.36 3.73 -16.80
N TRP A 475 -23.93 3.01 -15.84
CA TRP A 475 -23.17 2.06 -15.04
C TRP A 475 -22.70 0.84 -15.83
N GLU A 476 -23.53 0.26 -16.71
CA GLU A 476 -23.13 -0.87 -17.56
C GLU A 476 -21.99 -0.47 -18.53
N GLU A 477 -22.10 0.71 -19.12
CA GLU A 477 -21.06 1.30 -19.99
C GLU A 477 -19.77 1.56 -19.23
N ALA A 478 -19.84 1.98 -17.96
CA ALA A 478 -18.68 2.21 -17.11
C ALA A 478 -17.94 0.91 -16.77
N LEU A 479 -18.68 -0.16 -16.45
CA LEU A 479 -18.12 -1.50 -16.23
C LEU A 479 -17.43 -1.99 -17.51
N ASN A 480 -18.11 -1.88 -18.65
CA ASN A 480 -17.56 -2.29 -19.95
C ASN A 480 -16.34 -1.44 -20.35
N TYR A 481 -16.33 -0.14 -20.08
CA TYR A 481 -15.17 0.72 -20.33
C TYR A 481 -13.95 0.22 -19.56
N ALA A 482 -14.10 -0.05 -18.25
CA ALA A 482 -12.99 -0.48 -17.42
C ALA A 482 -12.38 -1.81 -17.90
N GLU A 483 -13.23 -2.79 -18.20
CA GLU A 483 -12.82 -4.12 -18.68
C GLU A 483 -12.12 -4.11 -20.05
N ASN A 484 -12.35 -3.07 -20.86
CA ASN A 484 -11.72 -2.94 -22.17
C ASN A 484 -10.56 -1.94 -22.19
N LEU A 485 -10.25 -1.30 -21.05
CA LEU A 485 -9.17 -0.32 -20.97
C LEU A 485 -7.81 -1.00 -21.17
N LYS A 486 -6.99 -0.41 -22.04
CA LYS A 486 -5.56 -0.74 -22.19
C LYS A 486 -4.74 0.50 -21.94
N LEU A 487 -3.93 0.48 -20.89
CA LEU A 487 -3.14 1.62 -20.43
C LEU A 487 -1.84 1.12 -19.80
N ALA A 488 -0.71 1.77 -20.08
CA ALA A 488 0.61 1.42 -19.57
C ALA A 488 1.00 -0.07 -19.74
N ASN A 489 0.65 -0.66 -20.88
CA ASN A 489 0.83 -2.10 -21.19
C ASN A 489 -0.02 -3.07 -20.34
N TYR A 490 -0.97 -2.56 -19.57
CA TYR A 490 -1.89 -3.35 -18.74
C TYR A 490 -3.28 -3.42 -19.38
N SER A 491 -3.97 -4.56 -19.17
CA SER A 491 -5.31 -4.84 -19.73
C SER A 491 -6.23 -5.55 -18.75
N ASP A 492 -5.92 -5.50 -17.47
CA ASP A 492 -6.61 -6.08 -16.31
C ASP A 492 -7.19 -4.96 -15.42
N TRP A 493 -7.49 -3.82 -16.04
CA TRP A 493 -8.16 -2.70 -15.41
C TRP A 493 -9.60 -3.07 -15.08
N ARG A 494 -10.08 -2.57 -13.94
CA ARG A 494 -11.45 -2.77 -13.47
C ARG A 494 -12.02 -1.48 -12.88
N LEU A 495 -13.35 -1.44 -12.77
CA LEU A 495 -14.02 -0.37 -12.05
C LEU A 495 -13.82 -0.61 -10.54
N PRO A 496 -13.32 0.37 -9.77
CA PRO A 496 -13.07 0.20 -8.34
C PRO A 496 -14.37 -0.02 -7.58
N ASN A 497 -14.34 -0.83 -6.53
CA ASN A 497 -15.47 -0.89 -5.61
C ASN A 497 -15.57 0.39 -4.77
N ALA A 498 -16.66 0.54 -4.01
CA ALA A 498 -16.93 1.76 -3.26
C ALA A 498 -15.84 2.15 -2.26
N LYS A 499 -15.20 1.17 -1.61
CA LYS A 499 -14.15 1.42 -0.61
C LYS A 499 -12.79 1.73 -1.25
N GLU A 500 -12.49 1.09 -2.37
CA GLU A 500 -11.30 1.41 -3.16
C GLU A 500 -11.35 2.83 -3.68
N LEU A 501 -12.46 3.25 -4.31
CA LEU A 501 -12.56 4.60 -4.85
C LEU A 501 -12.55 5.66 -3.73
N GLN A 502 -13.18 5.36 -2.58
CA GLN A 502 -13.13 6.24 -1.41
C GLN A 502 -11.72 6.38 -0.83
N SER A 503 -10.86 5.37 -0.99
CA SER A 503 -9.51 5.38 -0.43
C SER A 503 -8.59 6.45 -1.03
N ILE A 504 -8.89 6.94 -2.25
CA ILE A 504 -8.13 8.00 -2.92
C ILE A 504 -8.75 9.40 -2.75
N VAL A 505 -9.86 9.51 -2.01
CA VAL A 505 -10.42 10.83 -1.66
C VAL A 505 -9.45 11.56 -0.74
N ASP A 506 -9.15 12.80 -1.09
CA ASP A 506 -8.42 13.73 -0.26
C ASP A 506 -9.37 14.73 0.40
N TYR A 507 -9.72 14.46 1.65
CA TYR A 507 -10.67 15.24 2.44
C TYR A 507 -10.12 16.61 2.89
N VAL A 508 -8.85 16.93 2.63
CA VAL A 508 -8.30 18.29 2.88
C VAL A 508 -8.46 19.23 1.69
N ARG A 509 -9.11 18.77 0.61
CA ARG A 509 -9.27 19.49 -0.65
C ARG A 509 -10.73 19.59 -1.04
N SER A 510 -11.11 20.70 -1.68
CA SER A 510 -12.44 20.87 -2.25
C SER A 510 -12.47 21.98 -3.30
N PRO A 511 -13.49 22.03 -4.17
CA PRO A 511 -13.67 23.14 -5.09
C PRO A 511 -13.70 24.50 -4.37
N GLN A 512 -14.35 24.57 -3.21
CA GLN A 512 -14.51 25.82 -2.45
C GLN A 512 -13.22 26.36 -1.83
N THR A 513 -12.27 25.49 -1.46
CA THR A 513 -11.11 25.89 -0.64
C THR A 513 -9.79 25.82 -1.38
N THR A 514 -9.66 24.86 -2.30
CA THR A 514 -8.42 24.62 -3.05
C THR A 514 -8.61 24.81 -4.55
N ASN A 515 -9.81 25.20 -5.01
CA ASN A 515 -10.16 25.29 -6.43
C ASN A 515 -9.77 24.02 -7.21
N SER A 516 -10.02 22.86 -6.60
CA SER A 516 -9.62 21.56 -7.14
C SER A 516 -10.59 20.46 -6.68
N PRO A 517 -10.58 19.28 -7.31
CA PRO A 517 -11.34 18.14 -6.79
C PRO A 517 -10.75 17.66 -5.46
N ALA A 518 -11.54 16.90 -4.70
CA ALA A 518 -11.19 16.26 -3.45
C ALA A 518 -10.33 14.99 -3.66
N ILE A 519 -9.21 15.15 -4.37
CA ILE A 519 -8.24 14.10 -4.72
C ILE A 519 -6.84 14.70 -4.76
N ASP A 520 -5.81 13.88 -4.54
CA ASP A 520 -4.42 14.30 -4.62
C ASP A 520 -4.10 14.92 -6.01
N PRO A 521 -3.38 16.07 -6.08
CA PRO A 521 -3.03 16.74 -7.34
C PRO A 521 -2.24 15.90 -8.35
N ILE A 522 -1.72 14.74 -7.94
CA ILE A 522 -1.11 13.77 -8.85
C ILE A 522 -2.12 13.19 -9.85
N PHE A 523 -3.41 13.21 -9.51
CA PHE A 523 -4.49 12.78 -10.39
C PHE A 523 -5.03 13.94 -11.21
N GLU A 524 -5.36 13.64 -12.45
CA GLU A 524 -5.98 14.58 -13.37
C GLU A 524 -7.48 14.27 -13.45
N SER A 525 -8.30 15.29 -13.17
CA SER A 525 -9.75 15.19 -13.17
C SER A 525 -10.34 16.25 -14.10
N THR A 526 -11.19 15.82 -15.03
CA THR A 526 -11.84 16.72 -15.98
C THR A 526 -12.78 17.67 -15.24
N GLU A 527 -12.61 18.97 -15.44
CA GLU A 527 -13.54 19.99 -14.96
C GLU A 527 -14.83 19.95 -15.79
N ILE A 528 -15.97 20.03 -15.10
CA ILE A 528 -17.30 20.06 -15.70
C ILE A 528 -18.03 21.34 -15.31
N LYS A 529 -19.11 21.64 -16.03
CA LYS A 529 -20.06 22.66 -15.60
C LYS A 529 -21.03 22.09 -14.58
N ASP A 530 -21.38 22.89 -13.58
CA ASP A 530 -22.51 22.58 -12.70
C ASP A 530 -23.86 22.65 -13.46
N PRO A 531 -24.99 22.22 -12.85
CA PRO A 531 -26.31 22.31 -13.48
C PRO A 531 -26.77 23.72 -13.88
N GLU A 532 -26.16 24.78 -13.34
CA GLU A 532 -26.45 26.18 -13.68
C GLU A 532 -25.48 26.74 -14.74
N GLY A 533 -24.51 25.93 -15.19
CA GLY A 533 -23.55 26.26 -16.24
C GLY A 533 -22.24 26.88 -15.74
N ASN A 534 -22.04 26.95 -14.43
CA ASN A 534 -20.84 27.52 -13.83
C ASN A 534 -19.65 26.56 -13.92
N LEU A 535 -18.44 27.11 -14.09
CA LEU A 535 -17.18 26.38 -14.04
C LEU A 535 -16.74 26.14 -12.57
N GLY A 536 -15.69 25.36 -12.38
CA GLY A 536 -15.10 25.03 -11.09
C GLY A 536 -15.63 23.76 -10.45
N GLN A 537 -16.46 22.99 -11.17
CA GLN A 537 -17.05 21.75 -10.67
C GLN A 537 -16.36 20.52 -11.25
N TYR A 538 -16.40 19.41 -10.52
CA TYR A 538 -15.83 18.12 -10.93
C TYR A 538 -16.87 17.01 -10.87
N PRO A 539 -16.75 15.97 -11.72
CA PRO A 539 -17.75 14.94 -11.85
C PRO A 539 -17.81 14.01 -10.63
N PHE A 540 -18.92 13.29 -10.53
CA PHE A 540 -19.00 12.10 -9.69
C PHE A 540 -18.41 10.92 -10.46
N TYR A 541 -17.84 9.96 -9.73
CA TYR A 541 -17.21 8.80 -10.31
C TYR A 541 -17.92 7.53 -9.87
N TRP A 542 -18.22 6.67 -10.84
CA TRP A 542 -18.83 5.38 -10.60
C TRP A 542 -17.90 4.45 -9.83
N THR A 543 -18.52 3.61 -9.03
CA THR A 543 -17.91 2.42 -8.44
C THR A 543 -18.59 1.18 -9.04
N SER A 544 -17.97 0.01 -8.89
CA SER A 544 -18.55 -1.28 -9.28
C SER A 544 -19.58 -1.82 -8.28
N THR A 545 -19.93 -1.06 -7.25
CA THR A 545 -20.78 -1.48 -6.14
C THR A 545 -22.25 -1.04 -6.33
N THR A 546 -23.19 -1.99 -6.23
CA THR A 546 -24.63 -1.68 -6.22
C THR A 546 -25.07 -1.16 -4.85
N HIS A 547 -25.97 -0.16 -4.83
CA HIS A 547 -26.57 0.34 -3.60
C HIS A 547 -28.03 -0.11 -3.50
N LEU A 548 -28.32 -1.02 -2.56
CA LEU A 548 -29.66 -1.56 -2.35
C LEU A 548 -30.62 -0.59 -1.63
N ASP A 549 -31.14 0.39 -2.37
CA ASP A 549 -32.07 1.41 -1.86
C ASP A 549 -33.38 1.50 -2.66
N GLY A 550 -34.49 1.65 -1.94
CA GLY A 550 -35.76 2.11 -2.46
C GLY A 550 -36.72 0.99 -2.84
N GLN A 551 -37.72 1.32 -3.66
CA GLN A 551 -38.74 0.37 -4.10
C GLN A 551 -38.14 -0.69 -5.05
N ASN A 552 -37.30 -0.24 -6.00
CA ASN A 552 -36.44 -1.12 -6.79
C ASN A 552 -35.01 -1.00 -6.25
N PRO A 553 -34.60 -1.89 -5.33
CA PRO A 553 -33.30 -1.79 -4.67
C PRO A 553 -32.12 -2.00 -5.62
N TYR A 554 -32.32 -2.61 -6.79
CA TYR A 554 -31.21 -2.98 -7.68
C TYR A 554 -30.81 -1.84 -8.63
N ALA A 555 -31.65 -0.81 -8.74
CA ALA A 555 -31.58 0.21 -9.79
C ALA A 555 -30.47 1.24 -9.59
N SER A 556 -29.81 1.28 -8.44
CA SER A 556 -28.82 2.31 -8.14
C SER A 556 -27.43 1.70 -7.88
N ALA A 557 -26.40 2.41 -8.31
CA ALA A 557 -25.00 2.10 -8.01
C ALA A 557 -24.36 3.23 -7.22
N VAL A 558 -23.29 2.92 -6.51
CA VAL A 558 -22.57 3.87 -5.67
C VAL A 558 -21.68 4.77 -6.53
N TYR A 559 -21.66 6.05 -6.22
CA TYR A 559 -20.67 7.00 -6.73
C TYR A 559 -19.95 7.72 -5.58
N ILE A 560 -18.75 8.21 -5.86
CA ILE A 560 -18.00 9.14 -5.01
C ILE A 560 -17.95 10.52 -5.70
N ALA A 561 -18.29 11.58 -4.96
CA ALA A 561 -18.25 12.94 -5.46
C ALA A 561 -16.88 13.57 -5.21
N PHE A 562 -16.05 13.71 -6.25
CA PHE A 562 -14.77 14.43 -6.12
C PHE A 562 -14.95 15.96 -6.26
N GLY A 563 -16.00 16.40 -6.96
CA GLY A 563 -16.51 17.76 -6.89
C GLY A 563 -17.44 17.98 -5.70
N GLU A 564 -18.04 19.17 -5.62
CA GLU A 564 -19.07 19.46 -4.61
C GLU A 564 -20.24 18.48 -4.77
N ALA A 565 -20.71 17.91 -3.65
CA ALA A 565 -21.89 17.05 -3.65
C ALA A 565 -23.15 17.91 -3.62
N GLN A 566 -23.48 18.47 -4.79
CA GLN A 566 -24.46 19.54 -4.94
C GLN A 566 -25.91 19.06 -4.81
N GLY A 567 -26.76 20.01 -4.40
CA GLY A 567 -28.21 19.87 -4.35
C GLY A 567 -28.89 21.23 -4.41
N LYS A 568 -30.20 21.23 -4.68
CA LYS A 568 -31.01 22.45 -4.81
C LYS A 568 -31.96 22.60 -3.64
N MET A 569 -31.57 23.45 -2.69
CA MET A 569 -32.40 23.81 -1.54
C MET A 569 -33.00 25.19 -1.73
N ASN A 570 -34.32 25.30 -1.53
CA ASN A 570 -35.07 26.57 -1.68
C ASN A 570 -34.80 27.27 -3.03
N GLY A 571 -34.66 26.51 -4.11
CA GLY A 571 -34.42 27.03 -5.46
C GLY A 571 -32.98 27.48 -5.73
N LYS A 572 -32.04 27.28 -4.80
CA LYS A 572 -30.62 27.63 -4.96
C LYS A 572 -29.75 26.37 -5.01
N LEU A 573 -28.90 26.25 -6.03
CA LEU A 573 -27.87 25.23 -6.11
C LEU A 573 -26.76 25.54 -5.08
N MET A 574 -26.32 24.52 -4.34
CA MET A 574 -25.23 24.61 -3.37
C MET A 574 -24.64 23.24 -3.07
N ASP A 575 -23.45 23.19 -2.48
CA ASP A 575 -22.93 21.96 -1.89
C ASP A 575 -23.77 21.56 -0.65
N VAL A 576 -24.38 20.37 -0.69
CA VAL A 576 -25.27 19.89 0.38
C VAL A 576 -24.67 18.72 1.17
N HIS A 577 -23.62 18.06 0.68
CA HIS A 577 -22.98 16.95 1.40
C HIS A 577 -21.44 17.03 1.48
N GLY A 578 -20.79 17.98 0.79
CA GLY A 578 -19.35 18.14 0.76
C GLY A 578 -18.66 17.29 -0.31
N ALA A 579 -17.62 17.85 -0.94
CA ALA A 579 -16.71 17.08 -1.79
C ALA A 579 -16.02 15.95 -0.99
N GLY A 580 -16.08 14.72 -1.51
CA GLY A 580 -15.71 13.48 -0.83
C GLY A 580 -16.90 12.67 -0.29
N ALA A 581 -18.13 13.15 -0.48
CA ALA A 581 -19.34 12.39 -0.14
C ALA A 581 -19.53 11.17 -1.04
N GLN A 582 -20.24 10.18 -0.51
CA GLN A 582 -20.63 8.96 -1.21
C GLN A 582 -22.15 8.84 -1.21
N ARG A 583 -22.71 8.70 -2.40
CA ARG A 583 -24.16 8.56 -2.60
C ARG A 583 -24.39 7.48 -3.67
N SER A 584 -25.50 7.57 -4.38
CA SER A 584 -25.85 6.64 -5.44
C SER A 584 -26.75 7.29 -6.47
N ASP A 585 -26.59 6.88 -7.73
CA ASP A 585 -27.40 7.32 -8.86
C ASP A 585 -28.02 6.12 -9.58
N PRO A 586 -29.03 6.29 -10.45
CA PRO A 586 -29.57 5.20 -11.24
C PRO A 586 -28.48 4.62 -12.14
N LYS A 587 -28.49 3.31 -12.31
CA LYS A 587 -27.53 2.60 -13.16
C LYS A 587 -27.70 2.91 -14.65
N SER A 588 -28.92 3.18 -15.10
CA SER A 588 -29.24 3.38 -16.51
C SER A 588 -30.43 4.32 -16.70
N GLY A 589 -30.86 4.48 -17.95
CA GLY A 589 -31.99 5.31 -18.34
C GLY A 589 -31.56 6.64 -18.96
N ASN A 590 -32.54 7.39 -19.46
CA ASN A 590 -32.33 8.73 -19.98
C ASN A 590 -32.36 9.73 -18.82
N LYS A 591 -31.42 10.68 -18.75
CA LYS A 591 -31.38 11.74 -17.74
C LYS A 591 -32.74 12.45 -17.59
N ASN A 592 -33.43 12.70 -18.70
CA ASN A 592 -34.73 13.39 -18.72
C ASN A 592 -35.87 12.59 -18.07
N ASN A 593 -35.67 11.29 -17.80
CA ASN A 593 -36.66 10.46 -17.09
C ASN A 593 -36.52 10.58 -15.56
N TYR A 594 -35.47 11.25 -15.08
CA TYR A 594 -35.21 11.45 -13.67
C TYR A 594 -35.37 12.94 -13.33
N PRO A 595 -35.84 13.27 -12.11
CA PRO A 595 -35.80 14.65 -11.66
C PRO A 595 -34.34 15.11 -11.56
N ASP A 596 -34.08 16.35 -11.97
CA ASP A 596 -32.74 16.95 -11.85
C ASP A 596 -32.24 16.99 -10.40
N TYR A 597 -33.18 17.07 -9.45
CA TYR A 597 -32.94 17.18 -8.01
C TYR A 597 -33.78 16.14 -7.25
N PHE A 598 -33.17 15.39 -6.33
CA PHE A 598 -33.82 14.28 -5.64
C PHE A 598 -33.68 14.31 -4.12
N GLY A 599 -34.79 14.00 -3.44
CA GLY A 599 -34.82 13.92 -1.99
C GLY A 599 -34.88 15.29 -1.28
N PRO A 600 -34.78 15.31 0.06
CA PRO A 600 -35.04 16.49 0.87
C PRO A 600 -34.07 17.67 0.65
N GLN A 601 -32.81 17.38 0.33
CA GLN A 601 -31.78 18.36 0.00
C GLN A 601 -31.73 18.69 -1.51
N GLY A 602 -32.56 18.02 -2.31
CA GLY A 602 -32.59 18.20 -3.76
C GLY A 602 -31.29 17.80 -4.43
N ASP A 603 -30.70 16.66 -4.07
CA ASP A 603 -29.42 16.18 -4.60
C ASP A 603 -29.42 16.15 -6.13
N VAL A 604 -28.35 16.69 -6.73
CA VAL A 604 -28.14 16.63 -8.18
C VAL A 604 -28.00 15.18 -8.62
N ARG A 605 -28.71 14.82 -9.70
CA ARG A 605 -28.57 13.53 -10.37
C ARG A 605 -27.95 13.70 -11.74
N TYR A 606 -26.77 13.11 -11.94
CA TYR A 606 -26.13 13.14 -13.25
C TYR A 606 -26.58 11.98 -14.12
N VAL A 607 -26.87 10.81 -13.53
CA VAL A 607 -27.17 9.53 -14.21
C VAL A 607 -25.96 8.97 -14.97
N TYR A 608 -25.24 9.84 -15.69
CA TYR A 608 -23.99 9.54 -16.36
C TYR A 608 -22.82 10.07 -15.53
N ASN A 609 -22.09 9.17 -14.89
CA ASN A 609 -20.94 9.51 -14.03
C ASN A 609 -19.63 9.05 -14.69
N TYR A 610 -18.53 9.63 -14.25
CA TYR A 610 -17.20 9.42 -14.82
C TYR A 610 -16.58 8.12 -14.29
N VAL A 611 -15.48 7.70 -14.91
CA VAL A 611 -14.77 6.48 -14.52
C VAL A 611 -13.30 6.79 -14.28
N ARG A 612 -12.75 6.17 -13.23
CA ARG A 612 -11.32 6.08 -12.97
C ARG A 612 -11.01 4.63 -12.64
N CYS A 613 -10.31 3.95 -13.54
CA CYS A 613 -10.04 2.53 -13.39
C CYS A 613 -8.93 2.25 -12.36
N VAL A 614 -8.97 1.05 -11.78
CA VAL A 614 -7.99 0.55 -10.83
C VAL A 614 -7.52 -0.85 -11.25
N ARG A 615 -6.33 -1.25 -10.80
CA ARG A 615 -5.80 -2.62 -10.84
C ARG A 615 -4.88 -2.86 -9.65
N ASP A 616 -4.45 -4.09 -9.43
CA ASP A 616 -3.43 -4.41 -8.42
C ASP A 616 -2.02 -4.21 -8.98
N ILE A 617 -1.08 -3.68 -8.18
CA ILE A 617 0.33 -3.49 -8.59
C ILE A 617 1.01 -4.84 -8.85
N ASN A 618 0.82 -5.80 -7.94
CA ASN A 618 1.43 -7.13 -8.02
C ASN A 618 0.37 -8.17 -8.42
N ASN A 619 -0.08 -8.15 -9.66
CA ASN A 619 -0.96 -9.21 -10.15
C ASN A 619 -0.11 -10.47 -10.40
N ILE A 620 -0.17 -11.45 -9.50
CA ILE A 620 0.16 -12.84 -9.84
C ILE A 620 -0.92 -13.24 -10.85
N GLU A 621 -0.53 -13.39 -12.12
CA GLU A 621 -1.36 -13.75 -13.27
C GLU A 621 -2.71 -14.40 -12.94
N ASN A 622 -3.81 -13.65 -13.15
CA ASN A 622 -5.12 -14.21 -13.46
C ASN A 622 -5.53 -13.91 -14.91
N THR A 623 -4.55 -13.85 -15.82
CA THR A 623 -4.77 -13.82 -17.27
C THR A 623 -4.90 -15.24 -17.81
N LYS A 624 -6.13 -15.71 -18.04
CA LYS A 624 -6.39 -16.68 -19.12
C LYS A 624 -6.85 -15.91 -20.36
N THR A 625 -5.85 -15.54 -21.16
CA THR A 625 -5.84 -15.34 -22.62
C THR A 625 -7.17 -15.17 -23.37
N ALA A 626 -7.36 -13.96 -23.91
CA ALA A 626 -8.02 -13.77 -25.19
C ALA A 626 -7.06 -14.18 -26.32
N GLN A 627 -7.28 -15.34 -26.93
CA GLN A 627 -6.69 -15.69 -28.22
C GLN A 627 -7.78 -16.32 -29.10
N GLN A 628 -7.91 -15.80 -30.31
CA GLN A 628 -8.88 -16.20 -31.33
C GLN A 628 -8.78 -17.69 -31.68
N SER A 629 -9.95 -18.33 -31.80
CA SER A 629 -10.21 -19.61 -32.45
C SER A 629 -9.66 -19.66 -33.88
N GLY A 630 -9.03 -20.75 -34.39
CA GLY A 630 -8.79 -22.11 -33.88
C GLY A 630 -7.83 -22.86 -34.83
N PRO A 631 -7.94 -24.20 -35.02
CA PRO A 631 -8.42 -25.22 -34.12
C PRO A 631 -7.33 -26.27 -33.78
N LYS A 632 -7.58 -26.96 -32.66
CA LYS A 632 -7.17 -28.34 -32.31
C LYS A 632 -6.26 -28.48 -31.09
N THR A 633 -6.80 -29.34 -30.21
CA THR A 633 -6.18 -30.31 -29.30
C THR A 633 -5.66 -29.88 -27.93
N ASN A 634 -6.38 -30.42 -26.93
CA ASN A 634 -5.96 -30.95 -25.64
C ASN A 634 -5.69 -30.04 -24.44
N GLN A 635 -6.75 -29.94 -23.63
CA GLN A 635 -6.81 -30.26 -22.18
C GLN A 635 -5.66 -29.82 -21.26
N ILE A 636 -5.97 -28.86 -20.38
CA ILE A 636 -5.40 -28.76 -19.03
C ILE A 636 -6.52 -29.06 -18.02
N LYS A 637 -6.26 -29.99 -17.09
CA LYS A 637 -7.02 -30.16 -15.84
C LYS A 637 -6.71 -29.00 -14.88
N GLN A 638 -7.75 -28.45 -14.24
CA GLN A 638 -7.65 -27.63 -13.03
C GLN A 638 -7.10 -28.45 -11.84
N ASN A 639 -6.48 -27.80 -10.86
CA ASN A 639 -7.16 -27.47 -9.60
C ASN A 639 -6.25 -26.77 -8.60
N GLN A 640 -6.78 -25.71 -7.96
CA GLN A 640 -6.45 -25.41 -6.57
C GLN A 640 -7.15 -26.42 -5.65
N ARG A 641 -6.52 -26.80 -4.55
CA ARG A 641 -7.21 -27.18 -3.31
C ARG A 641 -6.95 -26.10 -2.26
N LYS A 642 -8.03 -25.62 -1.63
CA LYS A 642 -8.00 -25.09 -0.25
C LYS A 642 -7.89 -26.26 0.75
N SER A 643 -7.29 -25.96 1.89
CA SER A 643 -7.48 -26.60 3.22
C SER A 643 -8.97 -26.79 3.58
N ASN A 644 -9.47 -27.62 4.51
CA ASN A 644 -8.94 -28.58 5.49
C ASN A 644 -10.15 -29.40 6.04
N ASN A 645 -9.87 -30.61 6.54
CA ASN A 645 -10.50 -31.40 7.64
C ASN A 645 -12.04 -31.49 7.84
N GLN A 646 -12.59 -32.72 7.73
CA GLN A 646 -13.08 -33.64 8.82
C GLN A 646 -14.36 -33.16 9.54
N ASN A 647 -15.47 -33.93 9.55
CA ASN A 647 -15.61 -35.19 10.28
C ASN A 647 -16.52 -36.24 9.61
N GLU A 648 -16.26 -37.49 10.00
CA GLU A 648 -16.52 -38.78 9.35
C GLU A 648 -17.99 -39.23 9.25
N LYS A 649 -18.35 -39.73 8.06
CA LYS A 649 -19.37 -40.76 7.81
C LYS A 649 -18.91 -41.61 6.62
N ASN A 650 -18.97 -42.94 6.76
CA ASN A 650 -18.59 -43.92 5.74
C ASN A 650 -19.34 -43.71 4.41
N THR A 651 -18.64 -43.15 3.42
CA THR A 651 -19.08 -43.08 2.02
C THR A 651 -18.02 -43.72 1.15
N VAL A 652 -18.43 -44.63 0.25
CA VAL A 652 -17.55 -45.30 -0.71
C VAL A 652 -16.75 -44.24 -1.49
N PRO A 653 -15.41 -44.35 -1.58
CA PRO A 653 -14.60 -43.32 -2.22
C PRO A 653 -14.92 -43.22 -3.73
N SER A 654 -14.98 -42.00 -4.26
CA SER A 654 -15.12 -41.76 -5.70
C SER A 654 -13.90 -42.28 -6.46
N PHE A 655 -14.10 -42.71 -7.71
CA PHE A 655 -13.02 -43.25 -8.55
C PHE A 655 -11.85 -42.28 -8.66
N GLU A 656 -12.13 -40.98 -8.82
CA GLU A 656 -11.11 -39.92 -8.87
C GLU A 656 -10.23 -39.87 -7.63
N LYS A 657 -10.78 -40.14 -6.43
CA LYS A 657 -10.01 -40.23 -5.18
C LYS A 657 -9.21 -41.53 -5.07
N MET A 658 -9.63 -42.63 -5.73
CA MET A 658 -8.86 -43.88 -5.76
C MET A 658 -7.67 -43.76 -6.71
N VAL A 659 -7.87 -43.15 -7.89
CA VAL A 659 -6.81 -42.87 -8.88
C VAL A 659 -5.76 -41.95 -8.25
N GLU A 660 -6.14 -40.83 -7.60
CA GLU A 660 -5.18 -39.92 -6.94
C GLU A 660 -4.24 -40.60 -5.94
N ASN A 661 -4.65 -41.71 -5.32
CA ASN A 661 -3.87 -42.40 -4.28
C ASN A 661 -3.14 -43.65 -4.76
N MET A 662 -3.44 -44.16 -5.96
CA MET A 662 -2.96 -45.45 -6.45
C MET A 662 -2.29 -45.38 -7.84
N ASP A 663 -2.71 -44.45 -8.71
CA ASP A 663 -2.13 -44.19 -10.02
C ASP A 663 -0.75 -43.52 -9.88
N THR A 664 0.28 -44.36 -9.85
CA THR A 664 1.66 -43.94 -9.55
C THR A 664 2.33 -43.39 -10.81
N ASN A 665 1.94 -43.90 -11.99
CA ASN A 665 2.48 -43.48 -13.28
C ASN A 665 1.74 -42.28 -13.92
N LYS A 666 0.61 -41.85 -13.34
CA LYS A 666 -0.24 -40.71 -13.73
C LYS A 666 -0.96 -40.89 -15.07
N ASP A 667 -1.28 -42.13 -15.45
CA ASP A 667 -1.98 -42.45 -16.70
C ASP A 667 -3.52 -42.38 -16.61
N LYS A 668 -4.04 -42.03 -15.43
CA LYS A 668 -5.47 -41.92 -15.07
C LYS A 668 -6.22 -43.27 -15.03
N LYS A 669 -5.50 -44.39 -14.97
CA LYS A 669 -6.05 -45.73 -14.75
C LYS A 669 -5.40 -46.35 -13.51
N ILE A 670 -5.95 -47.47 -13.02
CA ILE A 670 -5.32 -48.23 -11.93
C ILE A 670 -4.93 -49.59 -12.47
N SER A 671 -3.63 -49.84 -12.65
CA SER A 671 -3.13 -51.17 -13.01
C SER A 671 -3.23 -52.15 -11.83
N LYS A 672 -3.16 -53.47 -12.11
CA LYS A 672 -3.17 -54.51 -11.07
C LYS A 672 -2.04 -54.36 -10.05
N SER A 673 -0.89 -53.85 -10.49
CA SER A 673 0.26 -53.53 -9.64
C SER A 673 0.03 -52.35 -8.71
N GLU A 674 -0.76 -51.38 -9.16
CA GLU A 674 -1.06 -50.14 -8.44
C GLU A 674 -2.23 -50.27 -7.46
N ALA A 675 -3.14 -51.21 -7.72
CA ALA A 675 -4.27 -51.48 -6.84
C ALA A 675 -3.81 -51.90 -5.43
N LYS A 676 -4.43 -51.31 -4.41
CA LYS A 676 -4.15 -51.59 -2.98
C LYS A 676 -5.44 -51.94 -2.22
N GLY A 677 -5.31 -52.71 -1.14
CA GLY A 677 -6.45 -53.13 -0.29
C GLY A 677 -7.50 -53.96 -1.05
N LYS A 678 -8.79 -53.77 -0.70
CA LYS A 678 -9.93 -54.54 -1.25
C LYS A 678 -10.09 -54.45 -2.78
N LEU A 679 -9.54 -53.41 -3.42
CA LEU A 679 -9.53 -53.28 -4.88
C LEU A 679 -8.54 -54.25 -5.53
N LYS A 680 -7.38 -54.50 -4.91
CA LYS A 680 -6.39 -55.48 -5.39
C LYS A 680 -6.92 -56.90 -5.32
N GLU A 681 -7.61 -57.23 -4.22
CA GLU A 681 -8.21 -58.55 -3.99
C GLU A 681 -9.35 -58.88 -4.96
N ASN A 682 -10.03 -57.85 -5.49
CA ASN A 682 -11.15 -58.02 -6.42
C ASN A 682 -10.84 -57.48 -7.83
N PHE A 683 -9.56 -57.26 -8.14
CA PHE A 683 -9.13 -56.59 -9.38
C PHE A 683 -9.67 -57.32 -10.61
N ASP A 684 -9.46 -58.63 -10.70
CA ASP A 684 -9.88 -59.46 -11.84
C ASP A 684 -11.42 -59.57 -11.98
N LYS A 685 -12.17 -59.24 -10.94
CA LYS A 685 -13.65 -59.17 -10.98
C LYS A 685 -14.16 -57.79 -11.39
N ARG A 686 -13.32 -56.76 -11.28
CA ARG A 686 -13.63 -55.36 -11.58
C ARG A 686 -13.13 -54.97 -12.97
N ASP A 687 -12.03 -55.56 -13.41
CA ASP A 687 -11.48 -55.45 -14.77
C ASP A 687 -12.32 -56.34 -15.70
N LYS A 688 -13.44 -55.77 -16.16
CA LYS A 688 -14.45 -56.53 -16.91
C LYS A 688 -14.00 -56.78 -18.35
N ASN A 689 -13.21 -55.86 -18.91
CA ASN A 689 -12.68 -55.99 -20.26
C ASN A 689 -11.35 -56.78 -20.31
N LYS A 690 -10.77 -57.13 -19.15
CA LYS A 690 -9.52 -57.89 -18.97
C LYS A 690 -8.32 -57.22 -19.60
N ASP A 691 -8.30 -55.90 -19.65
CA ASP A 691 -7.20 -55.14 -20.23
C ASP A 691 -6.05 -54.89 -19.23
N GLY A 692 -6.21 -55.31 -17.97
CA GLY A 692 -5.23 -55.20 -16.91
C GLY A 692 -5.34 -53.91 -16.10
N TYR A 693 -6.35 -53.07 -16.37
CA TYR A 693 -6.57 -51.77 -15.75
C TYR A 693 -8.02 -51.61 -15.27
N ILE A 694 -8.22 -50.86 -14.19
CA ILE A 694 -9.56 -50.45 -13.74
C ILE A 694 -9.80 -49.01 -14.13
N THR A 695 -10.90 -48.78 -14.86
CA THR A 695 -11.36 -47.46 -15.29
C THR A 695 -12.62 -47.01 -14.53
N GLU A 696 -12.97 -45.73 -14.66
CA GLU A 696 -14.13 -45.13 -13.95
C GLU A 696 -15.44 -45.84 -14.28
N ASP A 697 -15.60 -46.20 -15.55
CA ASP A 697 -16.78 -46.87 -16.10
C ASP A 697 -16.97 -48.28 -15.51
N GLU A 698 -15.89 -48.92 -15.07
CA GLU A 698 -15.92 -50.27 -14.48
C GLU A 698 -16.20 -50.26 -12.97
N LEU A 699 -15.98 -49.12 -12.30
CA LEU A 699 -16.32 -48.91 -10.90
C LEU A 699 -17.74 -48.36 -10.70
N THR A 700 -18.28 -47.63 -11.68
CA THR A 700 -19.61 -46.99 -11.60
C THR A 700 -20.76 -47.85 -12.11
N ARG A 701 -20.53 -48.86 -12.95
CA ARG A 701 -21.57 -49.82 -13.36
C ARG A 701 -21.98 -50.75 -12.21
N ARG A 702 -22.91 -50.29 -11.37
CA ARG A 702 -23.96 -51.20 -10.86
C ARG A 702 -24.74 -51.66 -12.09
N ASN A 703 -24.77 -52.98 -12.34
CA ASN A 703 -25.56 -53.55 -13.43
C ASN A 703 -27.03 -53.05 -13.35
N PRO A 704 -27.75 -52.96 -14.49
CA PRO A 704 -29.15 -52.57 -14.52
C PRO A 704 -30.03 -53.40 -13.60
#